data_AF-A0A135VUZ9-F1
#
_entry.id   AF-A0A135VUZ9-F1
#
_cell.length_a   1.000
_cell.length_b   1.000
_cell.length_c   1.000
_cell.angle_alpha   90.00
_cell.angle_beta   90.00
_cell.angle_gamma   90.00
#
_symmetry.space_group_name_H-M   'P 1'
#
loop_
_entity.id
_entity.type
_entity.pdbx_description
1 polymer ?
#
loop_
_entity_poly.entity_id
_entity_poly.type
_entity_poly.pdbx_seq_one_letter_code
_entity_poly.pdbx_strand_id
1 'polypeptide(L)'
;MGEDGVFIIGFDILPSHSASSKKAPKFACVITRNEVVLNEYPEISRGALLKLVREVVPKWLCTDNIFEIVPDTKSLFHLVDRIPTDTKIVQVTGVPPHQTPLKILAKRHGLISRGKLSPLESARIAAQLASKGVGHSLECFGEQTEIKVTRGRKPGRGGQSANRYRRRVHSQIQQMTRFIESQLKAAEIEYDLDIRASDFGYASARLVTYAPLPAIHSLVETKRGGDFKVIISPVRKRVEFLSLEPRPAVMDLKPKYFILGIDPGTTAAYCLLSFDGKVRALRSKKGLTRADLIREVYEDGIPAMVASDVPQAPHFVEKIARTVNATIFTPKKPIAVADKQELAREYGTDIKIRNAHERDALTAAVFAFNSLLPKFQQIDKMIHDEQLSVDRNYLKALVIKGSSINEALAKIESEESEPIESVPEKPLVEDEPLTQERFEAIKSKTEHLESENRLLVEKIDDLKRFVEYLKFRESELAESLEIVNRENHWKIKRDREVEKIKSTLRKTQRETASLKKQVDTLSKRLERLKGVKRLEMRGDMLAVKVIPHFTRESIEEFIKKVGLKSGDVVLFEDASGGGPQTAGILIDREIKAVVVDTPLSHLPQDELIKALIPVISAKEVELQRVDEFAFISRGKFNQQLQAFIQNVREQARRKGEEELVELVERYRREIER
;
A
#
# COMPACT_ATOMS: atom_id res chain seq x y z
N MET A 1 52.80 -2.21 24.58
CA MET A 1 52.22 -1.15 23.72
C MET A 1 50.90 -0.74 24.35
N GLY A 2 50.65 0.56 24.45
CA GLY A 2 49.90 1.21 25.55
C GLY A 2 48.45 0.80 25.72
N GLU A 3 48.00 0.80 26.98
CA GLU A 3 46.58 0.84 27.32
C GLU A 3 45.99 2.14 26.73
N ASP A 4 45.25 2.01 25.64
CA ASP A 4 44.54 3.12 25.00
C ASP A 4 43.49 3.67 25.97
N GLY A 5 43.91 4.66 26.78
CA GLY A 5 43.03 5.28 27.77
C GLY A 5 41.78 5.85 27.13
N VAL A 6 40.61 5.45 27.64
CA VAL A 6 39.30 5.76 27.06
C VAL A 6 38.93 7.21 27.38
N PHE A 7 38.73 8.02 26.35
CA PHE A 7 38.23 9.39 26.48
C PHE A 7 36.70 9.39 26.61
N ILE A 8 36.19 10.09 27.63
CA ILE A 8 34.76 10.27 27.89
C ILE A 8 34.50 11.76 28.03
N ILE A 9 33.44 12.25 27.39
CA ILE A 9 33.00 13.64 27.54
C ILE A 9 31.62 13.64 28.19
N GLY A 10 31.50 14.24 29.37
CA GLY A 10 30.22 14.53 30.00
C GLY A 10 29.82 15.97 29.76
N PHE A 11 28.54 16.23 29.52
CA PHE A 11 28.02 17.60 29.41
C PHE A 11 26.62 17.74 30.02
N ASP A 12 26.29 18.96 30.42
CA ASP A 12 24.97 19.37 30.96
C ASP A 12 24.64 20.79 30.47
N ILE A 13 23.36 21.17 30.43
CA ILE A 13 22.91 22.49 30.00
C ILE A 13 22.97 23.52 31.14
N LEU A 14 23.36 24.76 30.83
CA LEU A 14 23.30 25.83 31.82
C LEU A 14 21.83 26.28 32.06
N PRO A 15 21.46 26.64 33.31
CA PRO A 15 20.13 27.19 33.62
C PRO A 15 19.79 28.37 32.70
N SER A 16 18.51 28.44 32.26
CA SER A 16 17.97 29.47 31.34
C SER A 16 18.35 29.34 29.85
N HIS A 17 19.03 28.26 29.46
CA HIS A 17 19.51 28.02 28.10
C HIS A 17 18.96 26.74 27.45
N SER A 18 17.74 26.31 27.81
CA SER A 18 17.10 25.11 27.23
C SER A 18 16.95 25.19 25.71
N ALA A 19 16.86 24.05 25.02
CA ALA A 19 16.65 23.97 23.56
C ALA A 19 15.40 24.73 23.05
N SER A 20 14.47 25.08 23.94
CA SER A 20 13.24 25.84 23.67
C SER A 20 13.36 27.35 23.96
N SER A 21 14.51 27.84 24.45
CA SER A 21 14.76 29.24 24.79
C SER A 21 15.15 30.08 23.56
N LYS A 22 14.80 31.37 23.54
CA LYS A 22 15.21 32.33 22.49
C LYS A 22 16.73 32.64 22.50
N LYS A 23 17.46 32.28 23.57
CA LYS A 23 18.92 32.46 23.67
C LYS A 23 19.65 31.19 23.26
N ALA A 24 20.79 31.33 22.59
CA ALA A 24 21.60 30.18 22.16
C ALA A 24 21.97 29.30 23.37
N PRO A 25 21.80 27.96 23.28
CA PRO A 25 22.06 27.06 24.39
C PRO A 25 23.57 27.01 24.69
N LYS A 26 23.92 27.14 25.97
CA LYS A 26 25.28 27.03 26.50
C LYS A 26 25.34 25.81 27.41
N PHE A 27 26.45 25.09 27.37
CA PHE A 27 26.66 23.82 28.07
C PHE A 27 27.86 23.92 29.01
N ALA A 28 27.87 23.13 30.07
CA ALA A 28 29.07 22.79 30.81
C ALA A 28 29.61 21.45 30.27
N CYS A 29 30.92 21.32 30.12
CA CYS A 29 31.55 20.14 29.52
C CYS A 29 32.78 19.72 30.33
N VAL A 30 32.92 18.42 30.59
CA VAL A 30 34.06 17.82 31.30
C VAL A 30 34.61 16.68 30.45
N ILE A 31 35.93 16.69 30.24
CA ILE A 31 36.64 15.63 29.51
C ILE A 31 37.41 14.80 30.52
N THR A 32 37.18 13.50 30.52
CA THR A 32 37.88 12.55 31.37
C THR A 32 38.61 11.49 30.54
N ARG A 33 39.72 10.98 31.08
CA ARG A 33 40.46 9.83 30.55
C ARG A 33 40.77 8.91 31.71
N ASN A 34 40.30 7.66 31.66
CA ASN A 34 40.48 6.67 32.73
C ASN A 34 40.13 7.24 34.13
N GLU A 35 38.95 7.87 34.24
CA GLU A 35 38.43 8.53 35.47
C GLU A 35 39.14 9.83 35.90
N VAL A 36 40.28 10.17 35.31
CA VAL A 36 40.99 11.43 35.56
C VAL A 36 40.40 12.54 34.71
N VAL A 37 40.05 13.68 35.33
CA VAL A 37 39.59 14.86 34.62
C VAL A 37 40.77 15.55 33.94
N LEU A 38 40.71 15.73 32.62
CA LEU A 38 41.72 16.43 31.83
C LEU A 38 41.41 17.92 31.72
N ASN A 39 40.19 18.24 31.29
CA ASN A 39 39.76 19.61 31.03
C ASN A 39 38.31 19.81 31.49
N GLU A 40 38.04 21.00 32.04
CA GLU A 40 36.71 21.44 32.43
C GLU A 40 36.38 22.76 31.74
N TYR A 41 35.22 22.81 31.09
CA TYR A 41 34.71 23.99 30.41
C TYR A 41 33.37 24.37 31.07
N PRO A 42 33.35 25.40 31.94
CA PRO A 42 32.13 25.85 32.61
C PRO A 42 31.06 26.36 31.64
N GLU A 43 31.49 26.92 30.51
CA GLU A 43 30.60 27.46 29.49
C GLU A 43 31.15 27.17 28.08
N ILE A 44 30.38 26.43 27.29
CA ILE A 44 30.69 26.12 25.89
C ILE A 44 29.45 26.23 25.01
N SER A 45 29.62 26.76 23.79
CA SER A 45 28.53 26.76 22.79
C SER A 45 28.35 25.38 22.16
N ARG A 46 27.15 25.08 21.65
CA ARG A 46 26.88 23.83 20.90
C ARG A 46 27.91 23.56 19.78
N GLY A 47 28.29 24.60 19.05
CA GLY A 47 29.24 24.49 17.94
C GLY A 47 30.64 24.13 18.41
N ALA A 48 31.08 24.75 19.51
CA ALA A 48 32.38 24.48 20.12
C ALA A 48 32.42 23.08 20.74
N LEU A 49 31.35 22.62 21.40
CA LEU A 49 31.23 21.24 21.91
C LEU A 49 31.39 20.20 20.79
N LEU A 50 30.69 20.38 19.67
CA LEU A 50 30.80 19.47 18.53
C LEU A 50 32.19 19.51 17.87
N LYS A 51 32.86 20.66 17.89
CA LYS A 51 34.25 20.78 17.42
C LYS A 51 35.19 19.98 18.33
N LEU A 52 35.03 20.13 19.64
CA LEU A 52 35.78 19.41 20.66
C LEU A 52 35.60 17.88 20.56
N VAL A 53 34.36 17.42 20.37
CA VAL A 53 34.05 15.99 20.16
C VAL A 53 34.74 15.45 18.90
N ARG A 54 34.89 16.25 17.84
CA ARG A 54 35.61 15.83 16.62
C ARG A 54 37.12 15.85 16.76
N GLU A 55 37.66 16.72 17.60
CA GLU A 55 39.10 16.82 17.89
C GLU A 55 39.55 15.69 18.84
N VAL A 56 38.74 15.38 19.86
CA VAL A 56 39.08 14.38 20.90
C VAL A 56 38.63 12.96 20.53
N VAL A 57 37.58 12.81 19.70
CA VAL A 57 36.96 11.52 19.32
C VAL A 57 36.72 10.63 20.55
N PRO A 58 35.89 11.07 21.52
CA PRO A 58 35.65 10.29 22.72
C PRO A 58 34.90 8.99 22.41
N LYS A 59 35.12 7.95 23.21
CA LYS A 59 34.33 6.70 23.12
C LYS A 59 32.89 6.96 23.51
N TRP A 60 32.68 7.74 24.58
CA TRP A 60 31.36 8.06 25.12
C TRP A 60 31.14 9.56 25.25
N LEU A 61 29.99 10.03 24.73
CA LEU A 61 29.47 11.38 24.91
C LEU A 61 28.24 11.30 25.81
N CYS A 62 28.38 11.69 27.08
CA CYS A 62 27.46 11.39 28.16
C CYS A 62 26.61 12.60 28.56
N THR A 63 25.34 12.36 28.83
CA THR A 63 24.38 13.37 29.31
C THR A 63 23.34 12.73 30.23
N ASP A 64 22.73 13.55 31.07
CA ASP A 64 21.58 13.18 31.85
C ASP A 64 20.30 13.14 31.00
N ASN A 65 20.12 14.04 30.04
CA ASN A 65 18.96 14.08 29.15
C ASN A 65 19.33 14.55 27.73
N ILE A 66 19.24 13.64 26.76
CA ILE A 66 19.60 13.94 25.37
C ILE A 66 18.72 15.02 24.71
N PHE A 67 17.48 15.19 25.19
CA PHE A 67 16.55 16.20 24.66
C PHE A 67 16.93 17.64 25.05
N GLU A 68 17.98 17.81 25.85
CA GLU A 68 18.50 19.13 26.19
C GLU A 68 19.36 19.74 25.07
N ILE A 69 20.08 18.92 24.31
CA ILE A 69 20.74 19.40 23.07
C ILE A 69 19.73 19.51 21.92
N VAL A 70 18.71 18.66 21.94
CA VAL A 70 17.88 18.40 20.78
C VAL A 70 16.40 18.46 21.14
N PRO A 71 15.62 19.37 20.53
CA PRO A 71 14.19 19.48 20.86
C PRO A 71 13.36 18.28 20.39
N ASP A 72 13.78 17.60 19.32
CA ASP A 72 13.00 16.56 18.65
C ASP A 72 13.84 15.34 18.26
N THR A 73 13.21 14.17 18.20
CA THR A 73 13.82 12.92 17.69
C THR A 73 14.39 13.07 16.27
N LYS A 74 13.81 13.94 15.42
CA LYS A 74 14.33 14.23 14.07
C LYS A 74 15.67 14.95 14.10
N SER A 75 15.81 15.92 15.00
CA SER A 75 17.01 16.72 15.17
C SER A 75 18.13 15.90 15.82
N LEU A 76 17.80 14.77 16.44
CA LEU A 76 18.74 13.86 17.08
C LEU A 76 19.50 13.06 16.03
N PHE A 77 18.85 12.58 14.96
CA PHE A 77 19.56 12.03 13.80
C PHE A 77 20.57 13.00 13.19
N HIS A 78 20.24 14.30 13.13
CA HIS A 78 21.15 15.33 12.64
C HIS A 78 22.34 15.61 13.57
N LEU A 79 22.17 15.36 14.87
CA LEU A 79 23.26 15.47 15.85
C LEU A 79 24.22 14.29 15.70
N VAL A 80 23.71 13.07 15.67
CA VAL A 80 24.54 11.85 15.53
C VAL A 80 25.29 11.85 14.20
N ASP A 81 24.66 12.30 13.10
CA ASP A 81 25.30 12.46 11.77
C ASP A 81 26.48 13.46 11.77
N ARG A 82 26.59 14.34 12.79
CA ARG A 82 27.68 15.32 12.92
C ARG A 82 28.80 14.88 13.86
N ILE A 83 28.59 13.81 14.62
CA ILE A 83 29.53 13.25 15.59
C ILE A 83 30.34 12.14 14.90
N PRO A 84 31.59 11.86 15.30
CA PRO A 84 32.36 10.74 14.77
C PRO A 84 31.64 9.40 14.94
N THR A 85 31.81 8.47 14.01
CA THR A 85 31.14 7.15 14.02
C THR A 85 31.48 6.30 15.23
N ASP A 86 32.68 6.49 15.78
CA ASP A 86 33.20 5.69 16.90
C ASP A 86 32.70 6.21 18.26
N THR A 87 32.16 7.43 18.29
CA THR A 87 31.64 8.05 19.51
C THR A 87 30.18 7.64 19.72
N LYS A 88 29.90 6.94 20.83
CA LYS A 88 28.52 6.61 21.25
C LYS A 88 27.97 7.66 22.21
N ILE A 89 26.74 8.10 21.97
CA ILE A 89 26.02 8.97 22.91
C ILE A 89 25.43 8.10 24.03
N VAL A 90 25.62 8.49 25.29
CA VAL A 90 25.16 7.74 26.46
C VAL A 90 24.26 8.62 27.32
N GLN A 91 23.08 8.10 27.66
CA GLN A 91 22.19 8.70 28.65
C GLN A 91 22.30 7.95 29.98
N VAL A 92 22.80 8.61 31.03
CA VAL A 92 23.08 7.96 32.31
C VAL A 92 21.83 7.78 33.19
N THR A 93 20.81 8.61 33.02
CA THR A 93 19.62 8.63 33.90
C THR A 93 18.62 7.50 33.65
N GLY A 94 18.75 6.76 32.54
CA GLY A 94 17.80 5.71 32.16
C GLY A 94 17.07 6.01 30.85
N VAL A 95 16.12 5.13 30.50
CA VAL A 95 15.33 5.25 29.26
C VAL A 95 14.07 6.08 29.51
N PRO A 96 13.76 7.12 28.71
CA PRO A 96 12.47 7.80 28.80
C PRO A 96 11.30 6.81 28.56
N PRO A 97 10.24 6.79 29.40
CA PRO A 97 9.88 7.72 30.48
C PRO A 97 10.41 7.34 31.88
N HIS A 98 11.01 6.16 32.04
CA HIS A 98 11.48 5.62 33.33
C HIS A 98 12.90 6.09 33.67
N GLN A 99 13.07 7.41 33.84
CA GLN A 99 14.35 8.00 34.23
C GLN A 99 14.49 8.06 35.75
N THR A 100 15.67 7.69 36.23
CA THR A 100 16.09 7.87 37.61
C THR A 100 16.90 9.17 37.76
N PRO A 101 16.59 10.03 38.75
CA PRO A 101 17.34 11.25 38.99
C PRO A 101 18.85 10.99 39.17
N LEU A 102 19.69 11.80 38.52
CA LEU A 102 21.15 11.67 38.54
C LEU A 102 21.72 11.58 39.96
N LYS A 103 21.14 12.32 40.91
CA LYS A 103 21.56 12.32 42.32
C LYS A 103 21.36 10.97 43.02
N ILE A 104 20.28 10.25 42.69
CA ILE A 104 20.00 8.93 43.26
C ILE A 104 20.96 7.89 42.67
N LEU A 105 21.22 7.98 41.36
CA LEU A 105 22.21 7.14 40.67
C LEU A 105 23.62 7.37 41.20
N ALA A 106 24.03 8.63 41.36
CA ALA A 106 25.31 9.00 41.93
C ALA A 106 25.50 8.38 43.32
N LYS A 107 24.50 8.52 44.21
CA LYS A 107 24.55 7.95 45.56
C LYS A 107 24.64 6.41 45.54
N ARG A 108 23.92 5.75 44.64
CA ARG A 108 23.94 4.27 44.49
C ARG A 108 25.31 3.75 44.08
N HIS A 109 26.05 4.49 43.26
CA HIS A 109 27.39 4.12 42.78
C HIS A 109 28.52 4.77 43.59
N GLY A 110 28.25 5.23 44.82
CA GLY A 110 29.25 5.75 45.75
C GLY A 110 29.79 7.15 45.43
N LEU A 111 29.15 7.89 44.51
CA LEU A 111 29.52 9.26 44.15
C LEU A 111 28.78 10.23 45.09
N ILE A 112 29.52 10.88 45.99
CA ILE A 112 28.98 11.79 46.98
C ILE A 112 28.95 13.21 46.40
N SER A 113 27.76 13.83 46.34
CA SER A 113 27.61 15.26 46.06
C SER A 113 26.82 15.94 47.18
N ARG A 114 27.35 17.05 47.70
CA ARG A 114 26.72 17.88 48.74
C ARG A 114 25.93 19.01 48.06
N GLY A 115 24.61 19.06 48.27
CA GLY A 115 23.76 20.18 47.82
C GLY A 115 22.99 19.96 46.50
N LYS A 116 22.69 21.06 45.79
CA LYS A 116 22.15 21.09 44.42
C LYS A 116 23.31 20.95 43.44
N LEU A 117 23.17 20.06 42.46
CA LEU A 117 24.20 19.82 41.45
C LEU A 117 24.37 21.05 40.56
N SER A 118 25.60 21.54 40.44
CA SER A 118 25.94 22.48 39.37
C SER A 118 26.03 21.75 38.03
N PRO A 119 25.77 22.42 36.89
CA PRO A 119 25.87 21.77 35.58
C PRO A 119 27.23 21.12 35.30
N LEU A 120 28.32 21.71 35.82
CA LEU A 120 29.66 21.13 35.71
C LEU A 120 29.79 19.83 36.53
N GLU A 121 29.23 19.80 37.74
CA GLU A 121 29.20 18.59 38.56
C GLU A 121 28.31 17.51 37.96
N SER A 122 27.15 17.86 37.39
CA SER A 122 26.29 16.93 36.65
C SER A 122 27.05 16.30 35.47
N ALA A 123 27.73 17.11 34.68
CA ALA A 123 28.57 16.66 33.57
C ALA A 123 29.69 15.70 34.04
N ARG A 124 30.36 16.03 35.15
CA ARG A 124 31.39 15.18 35.76
C ARG A 124 30.82 13.84 36.25
N ILE A 125 29.69 13.86 36.95
CA ILE A 125 29.03 12.66 37.44
C ILE A 125 28.55 11.79 36.28
N ALA A 126 28.01 12.38 35.21
CA ALA A 126 27.59 11.64 34.03
C ALA A 126 28.78 10.93 33.36
N ALA A 127 29.93 11.60 33.23
CA ALA A 127 31.14 10.97 32.71
C ALA A 127 31.65 9.82 33.60
N GLN A 128 31.60 9.98 34.93
CA GLN A 128 32.00 8.94 35.90
C GLN A 128 31.02 7.76 35.98
N LEU A 129 29.71 8.00 35.82
CA LEU A 129 28.74 6.91 35.77
C LEU A 129 28.95 6.08 34.49
N ALA A 130 29.19 6.74 33.36
CA ALA A 130 29.52 6.05 32.13
C ALA A 130 30.83 5.26 32.24
N SER A 131 31.88 5.78 32.90
CA SER A 131 33.13 5.03 33.16
C SER A 131 32.88 3.71 33.87
N LYS A 132 31.89 3.67 34.78
CA LYS A 132 31.44 2.49 35.52
C LYS A 132 30.45 1.59 34.77
N GLY A 133 30.19 1.83 33.49
CA GLY A 133 29.22 1.05 32.70
C GLY A 133 27.75 1.40 32.98
N VAL A 134 27.46 2.48 33.71
CA VAL A 134 26.10 2.86 34.09
C VAL A 134 25.52 3.82 33.05
N GLY A 135 24.47 3.39 32.36
CA GLY A 135 23.73 4.22 31.42
C GLY A 135 23.23 3.42 30.23
N HIS A 136 22.56 4.11 29.31
CA HIS A 136 22.05 3.54 28.08
C HIS A 136 22.70 4.26 26.89
N SER A 137 23.38 3.50 26.04
CA SER A 137 23.87 3.99 24.76
C SER A 137 22.71 4.18 23.78
N LEU A 138 22.76 5.28 23.06
CA LEU A 138 21.74 5.71 22.11
C LEU A 138 22.08 5.18 20.72
N GLU A 139 21.32 4.20 20.23
CA GLU A 139 21.44 3.71 18.86
C GLU A 139 20.33 4.30 17.98
N CYS A 140 20.75 5.11 17.00
CA CYS A 140 19.84 5.79 16.06
C CYS A 140 19.97 5.27 14.64
N PHE A 141 21.07 4.57 14.37
CA PHE A 141 21.43 4.06 13.07
C PHE A 141 21.53 2.55 13.14
N GLY A 142 21.07 1.89 12.10
CA GLY A 142 21.31 0.47 11.95
C GLY A 142 22.75 0.17 11.56
N GLU A 143 23.13 -1.09 11.76
CA GLU A 143 24.29 -1.70 11.09
C GLU A 143 24.09 -1.90 9.58
N GLN A 144 23.16 -1.15 8.99
CA GLN A 144 22.87 -1.16 7.56
C GLN A 144 23.21 0.19 6.97
N THR A 145 23.75 0.17 5.76
CA THR A 145 24.12 1.39 5.02
C THR A 145 23.30 1.50 3.73
N GLU A 146 22.64 2.63 3.53
CA GLU A 146 21.95 2.97 2.28
C GLU A 146 22.94 3.67 1.34
N ILE A 147 23.21 3.05 0.19
CA ILE A 147 23.95 3.65 -0.93
C ILE A 147 22.94 4.07 -1.98
N LYS A 148 22.82 5.38 -2.22
CA LYS A 148 21.86 5.96 -3.15
C LYS A 148 22.58 6.58 -4.35
N VAL A 149 22.37 6.01 -5.53
CA VAL A 149 22.85 6.55 -6.80
C VAL A 149 21.72 7.33 -7.46
N THR A 150 21.87 8.65 -7.51
CA THR A 150 20.83 9.56 -8.03
C THR A 150 21.43 10.58 -8.98
N ARG A 151 20.57 11.33 -9.68
CA ARG A 151 20.97 12.41 -10.58
C ARG A 151 21.61 13.55 -9.78
N GLY A 152 22.69 14.12 -10.31
CA GLY A 152 23.43 15.21 -9.65
C GLY A 152 22.73 16.56 -9.75
N ARG A 153 22.12 16.86 -10.92
CA ARG A 153 21.43 18.13 -11.21
C ARG A 153 19.96 17.90 -11.60
N LYS A 154 19.08 18.83 -11.21
CA LYS A 154 17.70 18.87 -11.70
C LYS A 154 17.72 19.35 -13.16
N PRO A 155 17.00 18.68 -14.09
CA PRO A 155 16.85 19.18 -15.45
C PRO A 155 16.10 20.52 -15.41
N GLY A 156 16.57 21.52 -16.17
CA GLY A 156 15.89 22.81 -16.33
C GLY A 156 14.59 22.70 -17.14
N ARG A 157 13.91 23.85 -17.35
CA ARG A 157 12.77 23.93 -18.29
C ARG A 157 13.27 23.53 -19.69
N GLY A 158 12.56 22.61 -20.33
CA GLY A 158 13.04 21.79 -21.45
C GLY A 158 13.63 22.53 -22.66
N GLY A 159 14.40 21.78 -23.45
CA GLY A 159 15.03 22.22 -24.70
C GLY A 159 15.51 21.02 -25.52
N GLN A 160 16.02 21.26 -26.74
CA GLN A 160 16.42 20.21 -27.69
C GLN A 160 17.52 19.27 -27.13
N SER A 161 18.34 19.73 -26.17
CA SER A 161 19.39 18.95 -25.53
C SER A 161 18.95 18.11 -24.31
N ALA A 162 17.69 18.24 -23.86
CA ALA A 162 17.22 17.60 -22.63
C ALA A 162 17.20 16.06 -22.71
N ASN A 163 16.83 15.49 -23.86
CA ASN A 163 16.81 14.03 -24.05
C ASN A 163 18.21 13.43 -24.11
N ARG A 164 19.17 14.13 -24.74
CA ARG A 164 20.58 13.71 -24.78
C ARG A 164 21.19 13.69 -23.39
N TYR A 165 20.94 14.73 -22.58
CA TYR A 165 21.37 14.78 -21.19
C TYR A 165 20.76 13.66 -20.35
N ARG A 166 19.44 13.42 -20.49
CA ARG A 166 18.72 12.37 -19.77
C ARG A 166 19.30 10.98 -20.05
N ARG A 167 19.57 10.67 -21.32
CA ARG A 167 20.23 9.43 -21.77
C ARG A 167 21.59 9.25 -21.10
N ARG A 168 22.45 10.27 -21.16
CA ARG A 168 23.78 10.23 -20.55
C ARG A 168 23.72 9.96 -19.05
N VAL A 169 22.86 10.67 -18.34
CA VAL A 169 22.70 10.53 -16.88
C VAL A 169 22.18 9.14 -16.50
N HIS A 170 21.14 8.63 -17.17
CA HIS A 170 20.56 7.31 -16.86
C HIS A 170 21.52 6.16 -17.13
N SER A 171 22.29 6.25 -18.21
CA SER A 171 23.33 5.26 -18.54
C SER A 171 24.47 5.28 -17.51
N GLN A 172 24.95 6.46 -17.11
CA GLN A 172 25.99 6.57 -16.08
C GLN A 172 25.53 6.09 -14.71
N ILE A 173 24.28 6.36 -14.31
CA ILE A 173 23.71 5.82 -13.06
C ILE A 173 23.73 4.30 -13.11
N GLN A 174 23.31 3.70 -14.23
CA GLN A 174 23.33 2.24 -14.39
C GLN A 174 24.75 1.65 -14.31
N GLN A 175 25.73 2.25 -14.98
CA GLN A 175 27.13 1.82 -14.91
C GLN A 175 27.66 1.90 -13.48
N MET A 176 27.42 3.02 -12.80
CA MET A 176 27.87 3.21 -11.42
C MET A 176 27.20 2.23 -10.45
N THR A 177 25.90 1.97 -10.61
CA THR A 177 25.19 0.97 -9.79
C THR A 177 25.80 -0.42 -9.95
N ARG A 178 26.10 -0.85 -11.18
CA ARG A 178 26.75 -2.15 -11.45
C ARG A 178 28.17 -2.21 -10.90
N PHE A 179 28.91 -1.10 -10.97
CA PHE A 179 30.24 -1.01 -10.37
C PHE A 179 30.18 -1.21 -8.85
N ILE A 180 29.29 -0.49 -8.16
CA ILE A 180 29.10 -0.65 -6.70
C ILE A 180 28.66 -2.08 -6.37
N GLU A 181 27.77 -2.67 -7.17
CA GLU A 181 27.33 -4.06 -7.01
C GLU A 181 28.51 -5.04 -7.08
N SER A 182 29.44 -4.85 -8.02
CA SER A 182 30.62 -5.70 -8.15
C SER A 182 31.57 -5.60 -6.95
N GLN A 183 31.74 -4.39 -6.39
CA GLN A 183 32.56 -4.16 -5.20
C GLN A 183 31.95 -4.85 -3.97
N LEU A 184 30.62 -4.76 -3.80
CA LEU A 184 29.93 -5.41 -2.69
C LEU A 184 30.00 -6.94 -2.78
N LYS A 185 29.86 -7.50 -3.99
CA LYS A 185 30.03 -8.94 -4.22
C LYS A 185 31.45 -9.42 -3.95
N ALA A 186 32.46 -8.64 -4.36
CA ALA A 186 33.85 -8.97 -4.11
C ALA A 186 34.21 -8.94 -2.61
N ALA A 187 33.56 -8.08 -1.84
CA ALA A 187 33.69 -8.01 -0.39
C ALA A 187 32.78 -9.00 0.38
N GLU A 188 32.04 -9.86 -0.32
CA GLU A 188 31.05 -10.80 0.26
C GLU A 188 29.98 -10.13 1.15
N ILE A 189 29.70 -8.84 0.92
CA ILE A 189 28.70 -8.09 1.69
C ILE A 189 27.32 -8.31 1.06
N GLU A 190 26.38 -8.85 1.85
CA GLU A 190 24.99 -8.95 1.41
C GLU A 190 24.34 -7.56 1.23
N TYR A 191 23.50 -7.43 0.21
CA TYR A 191 22.76 -6.20 -0.07
C TYR A 191 21.38 -6.48 -0.70
N ASP A 192 20.45 -5.56 -0.46
CA ASP A 192 19.17 -5.47 -1.17
C ASP A 192 19.22 -4.32 -2.18
N LEU A 193 18.70 -4.53 -3.40
CA LEU A 193 18.81 -3.59 -4.51
C LEU A 193 17.42 -3.18 -5.01
N ASP A 194 17.12 -1.88 -4.88
CA ASP A 194 15.91 -1.22 -5.37
C ASP A 194 16.25 -0.34 -6.59
N ILE A 195 15.77 -0.73 -7.77
CA ILE A 195 16.03 -0.02 -9.03
C ILE A 195 14.76 0.69 -9.50
N ARG A 196 14.90 1.97 -9.87
CA ARG A 196 13.88 2.68 -10.66
C ARG A 196 14.29 2.71 -12.13
N ALA A 197 13.66 1.87 -12.94
CA ALA A 197 13.89 1.81 -14.38
C ALA A 197 13.34 3.06 -15.10
N SER A 198 13.94 3.38 -16.25
CA SER A 198 13.53 4.45 -17.16
C SER A 198 13.94 4.12 -18.59
N ASP A 199 13.42 4.86 -19.56
CA ASP A 199 13.58 4.62 -21.01
C ASP A 199 15.03 4.44 -21.49
N PHE A 200 16.02 4.96 -20.75
CA PHE A 200 17.44 4.98 -21.17
C PHE A 200 18.40 4.42 -20.11
N GLY A 201 17.90 3.61 -19.16
CA GLY A 201 18.69 3.03 -18.07
C GLY A 201 18.05 3.24 -16.70
N TYR A 202 18.85 3.50 -15.67
CA TYR A 202 18.34 3.68 -14.31
C TYR A 202 18.08 5.15 -13.99
N ALA A 203 16.85 5.47 -13.57
CA ALA A 203 16.50 6.81 -13.08
C ALA A 203 17.17 7.11 -11.74
N SER A 204 17.25 6.09 -10.88
CA SER A 204 17.93 6.06 -9.59
C SER A 204 18.07 4.61 -9.14
N ALA A 205 19.12 4.31 -8.38
CA ALA A 205 19.27 3.06 -7.67
C ALA A 205 19.48 3.30 -6.18
N ARG A 206 18.94 2.41 -5.36
CA ARG A 206 19.14 2.36 -3.93
C ARG A 206 19.65 0.96 -3.59
N LEU A 207 20.78 0.87 -2.92
CA LEU A 207 21.32 -0.35 -2.37
C LEU A 207 21.27 -0.23 -0.85
N VAL A 208 20.78 -1.24 -0.15
CA VAL A 208 20.81 -1.34 1.30
C VAL A 208 21.74 -2.49 1.65
N THR A 209 22.92 -2.17 2.18
CA THR A 209 23.95 -3.16 2.53
C THR A 209 23.84 -3.54 4.00
N TYR A 210 24.11 -4.81 4.32
CA TYR A 210 24.12 -5.33 5.69
C TYR A 210 25.52 -5.20 6.29
N ALA A 211 26.06 -3.98 6.23
CA ALA A 211 27.38 -3.65 6.77
C ALA A 211 27.38 -2.22 7.33
N PRO A 212 28.16 -1.96 8.39
CA PRO A 212 28.24 -0.65 9.01
C PRO A 212 28.90 0.36 8.09
N LEU A 213 28.60 1.64 8.32
CA LEU A 213 29.05 2.75 7.49
C LEU A 213 30.58 2.78 7.25
N PRO A 214 31.46 2.51 8.24
CA PRO A 214 32.90 2.49 8.02
C PRO A 214 33.36 1.44 7.00
N ALA A 215 32.77 0.24 7.02
CA ALA A 215 33.11 -0.85 6.09
C ALA A 215 32.70 -0.54 4.65
N ILE A 216 31.67 0.28 4.46
CA ILE A 216 31.22 0.71 3.13
C ILE A 216 32.02 1.91 2.63
N HIS A 217 32.46 2.80 3.52
CA HIS A 217 33.31 3.94 3.15
C HIS A 217 34.68 3.52 2.62
N SER A 218 35.24 2.39 3.07
CA SER A 218 36.47 1.84 2.52
C SER A 218 36.32 1.27 1.11
N LEU A 219 35.10 0.87 0.72
CA LEU A 219 34.81 0.23 -0.57
C LEU A 219 34.26 1.21 -1.62
N VAL A 220 33.44 2.18 -1.20
CA VAL A 220 32.70 3.06 -2.10
C VAL A 220 32.94 4.51 -1.74
N GLU A 221 33.46 5.27 -2.70
CA GLU A 221 33.67 6.70 -2.53
C GLU A 221 32.37 7.49 -2.67
N THR A 222 32.21 8.49 -1.79
CA THR A 222 31.10 9.43 -1.89
C THR A 222 31.37 10.47 -2.97
N LYS A 223 30.58 10.46 -4.05
CA LYS A 223 30.70 11.43 -5.14
C LYS A 223 29.58 12.47 -5.08
N ARG A 224 29.94 13.73 -4.79
CA ARG A 224 29.04 14.89 -4.81
C ARG A 224 29.41 15.83 -5.96
N GLY A 225 28.90 15.59 -7.17
CA GLY A 225 29.07 16.51 -8.30
C GLY A 225 29.01 15.86 -9.67
N GLY A 226 28.68 16.66 -10.69
CA GLY A 226 28.55 16.21 -12.08
C GLY A 226 27.14 15.74 -12.45
N ASP A 227 27.07 14.74 -13.33
CA ASP A 227 25.84 14.19 -13.90
C ASP A 227 25.06 13.30 -12.91
N PHE A 228 25.76 12.61 -12.01
CA PHE A 228 25.19 11.76 -10.95
C PHE A 228 25.84 12.05 -9.59
N LYS A 229 25.18 11.62 -8.52
CA LYS A 229 25.70 11.68 -7.14
C LYS A 229 25.51 10.33 -6.46
N VAL A 230 26.51 9.94 -5.68
CA VAL A 230 26.48 8.77 -4.81
C VAL A 230 26.39 9.29 -3.39
N ILE A 231 25.29 8.97 -2.70
CA ILE A 231 25.07 9.34 -1.30
C ILE A 231 25.13 8.05 -0.50
N ILE A 232 26.08 7.96 0.41
CA ILE A 232 26.19 6.86 1.38
C ILE A 232 25.68 7.43 2.70
N SER A 233 24.72 6.76 3.31
CA SER A 233 24.17 7.16 4.62
C SER A 233 23.73 5.94 5.40
N PRO A 234 23.93 5.89 6.72
CA PRO A 234 23.42 4.80 7.53
C PRO A 234 21.88 4.80 7.53
N VAL A 235 21.28 3.61 7.56
CA VAL A 235 19.82 3.46 7.61
C VAL A 235 19.33 3.91 8.99
N ARG A 236 18.37 4.84 9.00
CA ARG A 236 17.77 5.35 10.23
C ARG A 236 16.91 4.27 10.89
N LYS A 237 17.20 3.93 12.13
CA LYS A 237 16.34 3.08 12.98
C LYS A 237 15.52 3.96 13.93
N ARG A 238 14.57 3.34 14.65
CA ARG A 238 13.99 4.00 15.83
C ARG A 238 15.10 4.18 16.87
N VAL A 239 15.00 5.24 17.65
CA VAL A 239 15.97 5.50 18.72
C VAL A 239 15.79 4.43 19.78
N GLU A 240 16.80 3.57 19.92
CA GLU A 240 16.86 2.50 20.91
C GLU A 240 17.89 2.88 21.98
N PHE A 241 17.56 2.60 23.23
CA PHE A 241 18.44 2.86 24.37
C PHE A 241 18.95 1.51 24.87
N LEU A 242 20.17 1.15 24.47
CA LEU A 242 20.79 -0.11 24.86
C LEU A 242 21.59 0.07 26.14
N SER A 243 21.32 -0.76 27.14
CA SER A 243 22.08 -0.76 28.40
C SER A 243 23.57 -0.99 28.12
N LEU A 244 24.43 -0.20 28.77
CA LEU A 244 25.89 -0.34 28.64
C LEU A 244 26.40 -1.65 29.27
N GLU A 245 25.79 -2.07 30.39
CA GLU A 245 25.95 -3.42 30.92
C GLU A 245 24.88 -4.34 30.34
N PRO A 246 25.24 -5.51 29.77
CA PRO A 246 24.26 -6.51 29.39
C PRO A 246 23.61 -7.03 30.67
N ARG A 247 22.42 -6.53 30.99
CA ARG A 247 21.54 -7.30 31.86
C ARG A 247 21.24 -8.59 31.10
N PRO A 248 21.46 -9.78 31.67
CA PRO A 248 20.86 -10.97 31.10
C PRO A 248 19.38 -10.66 31.01
N ALA A 249 18.87 -10.55 29.79
CA ALA A 249 17.45 -10.37 29.58
C ALA A 249 16.81 -11.54 30.33
N VAL A 250 16.04 -11.23 31.36
CA VAL A 250 15.15 -12.19 31.99
C VAL A 250 14.05 -12.41 30.95
N MET A 251 14.38 -13.09 29.86
CA MET A 251 13.42 -13.69 28.96
C MET A 251 12.70 -14.71 29.81
N ASP A 252 11.37 -14.66 29.83
CA ASP A 252 10.54 -15.71 30.39
C ASP A 252 11.16 -17.07 30.02
N LEU A 253 11.39 -17.91 31.03
CA LEU A 253 12.26 -19.10 31.05
C LEU A 253 11.94 -20.22 30.01
N LYS A 254 11.15 -19.98 28.96
CA LYS A 254 10.92 -20.95 27.87
C LYS A 254 10.83 -20.26 26.50
N PRO A 255 11.63 -20.67 25.49
CA PRO A 255 11.53 -20.14 24.14
C PRO A 255 10.17 -20.45 23.53
N LYS A 256 9.45 -19.42 23.08
CA LYS A 256 8.15 -19.57 22.38
C LYS A 256 8.40 -19.82 20.90
N TYR A 257 7.84 -20.90 20.36
CA TYR A 257 8.00 -21.29 18.96
C TYR A 257 6.79 -20.88 18.09
N PHE A 258 7.06 -20.45 16.86
CA PHE A 258 6.04 -19.95 15.93
C PHE A 258 6.21 -20.46 14.49
N ILE A 259 5.13 -20.41 13.73
CA ILE A 259 5.10 -20.50 12.27
C ILE A 259 5.06 -19.07 11.72
N LEU A 260 6.04 -18.71 10.89
CA LEU A 260 6.19 -17.39 10.30
C LEU A 260 5.64 -17.38 8.85
N GLY A 261 4.46 -16.81 8.63
CA GLY A 261 3.94 -16.56 7.29
C GLY A 261 4.48 -15.23 6.72
N ILE A 262 4.96 -15.23 5.49
CA ILE A 262 5.54 -14.05 4.84
C ILE A 262 4.89 -13.79 3.47
N ASP A 263 4.42 -12.57 3.27
CA ASP A 263 4.06 -12.03 1.95
C ASP A 263 5.13 -11.02 1.49
N PRO A 264 5.99 -11.38 0.51
CA PRO A 264 7.08 -10.52 0.05
C PRO A 264 6.61 -9.49 -1.00
N GLY A 265 7.20 -8.29 -0.95
CA GLY A 265 6.95 -7.25 -1.95
C GLY A 265 7.42 -5.86 -1.49
N THR A 266 7.05 -4.81 -2.23
CA THR A 266 7.35 -3.42 -1.80
C THR A 266 6.71 -3.07 -0.47
N THR A 267 5.56 -3.69 -0.18
CA THR A 267 4.93 -3.72 1.13
C THR A 267 4.99 -5.17 1.58
N ALA A 268 5.95 -5.51 2.42
CA ALA A 268 6.02 -6.86 2.97
C ALA A 268 5.10 -6.96 4.19
N ALA A 269 4.51 -8.13 4.39
CA ALA A 269 3.74 -8.45 5.58
C ALA A 269 4.22 -9.77 6.18
N TYR A 270 4.05 -9.90 7.49
CA TYR A 270 4.37 -11.12 8.20
C TYR A 270 3.31 -11.45 9.24
N CYS A 271 3.15 -12.74 9.50
CA CYS A 271 2.25 -13.31 10.49
C CYS A 271 3.02 -14.30 11.36
N LEU A 272 2.94 -14.16 12.69
CA LEU A 272 3.42 -15.14 13.65
C LEU A 272 2.24 -15.92 14.22
N LEU A 273 2.21 -17.21 13.96
CA LEU A 273 1.17 -18.14 14.41
C LEU A 273 1.75 -19.15 15.40
N SER A 274 1.14 -19.31 16.56
CA SER A 274 1.57 -20.32 17.54
C SER A 274 1.20 -21.74 17.08
N PHE A 275 1.78 -22.76 17.71
CA PHE A 275 1.43 -24.15 17.46
C PHE A 275 0.04 -24.56 18.00
N ASP A 276 -0.67 -23.62 18.65
CA ASP A 276 -2.08 -23.79 19.04
C ASP A 276 -3.04 -23.10 18.05
N GLY A 277 -2.51 -22.56 16.93
CA GLY A 277 -3.31 -21.89 15.91
C GLY A 277 -3.73 -20.46 16.25
N LYS A 278 -3.16 -19.85 17.32
CA LYS A 278 -3.41 -18.45 17.69
C LYS A 278 -2.38 -17.54 17.03
N VAL A 279 -2.85 -16.46 16.41
CA VAL A 279 -1.96 -15.47 15.79
C VAL A 279 -1.46 -14.51 16.88
N ARG A 280 -0.14 -14.44 17.04
CA ARG A 280 0.55 -13.57 18.00
C ARG A 280 0.76 -12.17 17.43
N ALA A 281 1.20 -12.09 16.19
CA ALA A 281 1.50 -10.85 15.51
C ALA A 281 1.09 -10.91 14.04
N LEU A 282 0.49 -9.83 13.55
CA LEU A 282 0.17 -9.63 12.13
C LEU A 282 0.44 -8.18 11.77
N ARG A 283 1.46 -7.93 10.93
CA ARG A 283 1.87 -6.57 10.56
C ARG A 283 2.28 -6.47 9.09
N SER A 284 2.10 -5.29 8.52
CA SER A 284 2.59 -4.92 7.19
C SER A 284 3.36 -3.60 7.20
N LYS A 285 4.46 -3.51 6.43
CA LYS A 285 5.32 -2.33 6.36
C LYS A 285 5.90 -2.15 4.97
N LYS A 286 5.96 -0.90 4.51
CA LYS A 286 6.61 -0.53 3.24
C LYS A 286 8.12 -0.48 3.43
N GLY A 287 8.86 -1.16 2.55
CA GLY A 287 10.33 -1.23 2.62
C GLY A 287 10.86 -1.92 3.87
N LEU A 288 10.16 -2.96 4.34
CA LEU A 288 10.64 -3.81 5.43
C LEU A 288 11.90 -4.56 4.98
N THR A 289 13.03 -4.33 5.65
CA THR A 289 14.27 -5.07 5.37
C THR A 289 14.24 -6.44 6.04
N ARG A 290 15.09 -7.38 5.58
CA ARG A 290 15.18 -8.72 6.19
C ARG A 290 15.57 -8.65 7.67
N ALA A 291 16.52 -7.78 8.02
CA ALA A 291 16.96 -7.63 9.41
C ALA A 291 15.90 -6.97 10.29
N ASP A 292 15.07 -6.07 9.75
CA ASP A 292 13.94 -5.53 10.51
C ASP A 292 12.95 -6.63 10.84
N LEU A 293 12.59 -7.45 9.83
CA LEU A 293 11.67 -8.57 10.02
C LEU A 293 12.22 -9.58 11.03
N ILE A 294 13.49 -9.99 10.91
CA ILE A 294 14.11 -10.95 11.83
C ILE A 294 14.06 -10.39 13.26
N ARG A 295 14.45 -9.13 13.48
CA ARG A 295 14.39 -8.52 14.82
C ARG A 295 12.97 -8.49 15.39
N GLU A 296 12.00 -8.02 14.59
CA GLU A 296 10.59 -7.99 14.99
C GLU A 296 10.03 -9.40 15.28
N VAL A 297 10.54 -10.44 14.62
CA VAL A 297 10.16 -11.84 14.87
C VAL A 297 10.75 -12.37 16.18
N TYR A 298 12.05 -12.18 16.42
CA TYR A 298 12.74 -12.67 17.62
C TYR A 298 12.32 -11.94 18.91
N GLU A 299 11.73 -10.73 18.80
CA GLU A 299 11.08 -10.05 19.93
C GLU A 299 9.89 -10.87 20.49
N ASP A 300 9.14 -11.55 19.62
CA ASP A 300 7.98 -12.36 20.00
C ASP A 300 8.36 -13.83 20.26
N GLY A 301 9.32 -14.39 19.50
CA GLY A 301 9.97 -15.68 19.76
C GLY A 301 10.62 -16.31 18.53
N ILE A 302 10.84 -17.63 18.58
CA ILE A 302 11.68 -18.36 17.61
C ILE A 302 10.81 -18.95 16.49
N PRO A 303 11.03 -18.59 15.21
CA PRO A 303 10.32 -19.20 14.10
C PRO A 303 10.85 -20.61 13.82
N ALA A 304 10.01 -21.63 13.95
CA ALA A 304 10.37 -23.01 13.61
C ALA A 304 10.18 -23.31 12.12
N MET A 305 9.22 -22.65 11.47
CA MET A 305 8.90 -22.80 10.06
C MET A 305 8.61 -21.45 9.43
N VAL A 306 9.01 -21.27 8.17
CA VAL A 306 8.71 -20.10 7.35
C VAL A 306 7.81 -20.51 6.20
N ALA A 307 6.67 -19.85 6.04
CA ALA A 307 5.64 -20.19 5.07
C ALA A 307 5.40 -19.05 4.07
N SER A 308 5.07 -19.42 2.82
CA SER A 308 4.63 -18.50 1.77
C SER A 308 3.33 -19.01 1.12
N ASP A 309 2.52 -18.10 0.59
CA ASP A 309 1.23 -18.42 -0.04
C ASP A 309 1.36 -18.88 -1.50
N VAL A 310 2.57 -18.83 -2.06
CA VAL A 310 2.88 -19.24 -3.44
C VAL A 310 3.61 -20.59 -3.51
N PRO A 311 3.39 -21.38 -4.57
CA PRO A 311 4.00 -22.71 -4.70
C PRO A 311 5.54 -22.75 -4.84
N GLN A 312 6.13 -21.70 -5.40
CA GLN A 312 7.58 -21.54 -5.46
C GLN A 312 7.98 -20.46 -4.46
N ALA A 313 8.85 -20.82 -3.51
CA ALA A 313 9.28 -19.92 -2.46
C ALA A 313 9.98 -18.69 -3.08
N PRO A 314 9.50 -17.46 -2.82
CA PRO A 314 10.19 -16.28 -3.29
C PRO A 314 11.58 -16.17 -2.65
N HIS A 315 12.56 -15.66 -3.39
CA HIS A 315 13.95 -15.55 -2.93
C HIS A 315 14.11 -14.80 -1.59
N PHE A 316 13.22 -13.85 -1.30
CA PHE A 316 13.17 -13.17 0.01
C PHE A 316 12.84 -14.14 1.16
N VAL A 317 11.87 -15.03 0.95
CA VAL A 317 11.44 -16.04 1.93
C VAL A 317 12.52 -17.09 2.13
N GLU A 318 13.15 -17.56 1.05
CA GLU A 318 14.26 -18.52 1.11
C GLU A 318 15.45 -17.98 1.92
N LYS A 319 15.83 -16.73 1.67
CA LYS A 319 16.89 -16.05 2.41
C LYS A 319 16.58 -15.97 3.89
N ILE A 320 15.36 -15.56 4.25
CA ILE A 320 14.95 -15.46 5.66
C ILE A 320 14.99 -16.81 6.33
N ALA A 321 14.43 -17.84 5.70
CA ALA A 321 14.42 -19.19 6.25
C ALA A 321 15.84 -19.73 6.52
N ARG A 322 16.80 -19.44 5.62
CA ARG A 322 18.22 -19.75 5.86
C ARG A 322 18.80 -18.97 7.03
N THR A 323 18.54 -17.67 7.14
CA THR A 323 19.05 -16.84 8.23
C THR A 323 18.49 -17.26 9.59
N VAL A 324 17.22 -17.63 9.67
CA VAL A 324 16.57 -18.07 10.92
C VAL A 324 16.70 -19.58 11.18
N ASN A 325 17.37 -20.31 10.29
CA ASN A 325 17.51 -21.77 10.31
C ASN A 325 16.17 -22.51 10.51
N ALA A 326 15.19 -22.17 9.68
CA ALA A 326 13.84 -22.71 9.72
C ALA A 326 13.46 -23.41 8.42
N THR A 327 12.60 -24.43 8.51
CA THR A 327 12.10 -25.15 7.32
C THR A 327 11.12 -24.30 6.53
N ILE A 328 11.16 -24.39 5.20
CA ILE A 328 10.26 -23.65 4.31
C ILE A 328 9.01 -24.48 4.00
N PHE A 329 7.84 -23.87 4.12
CA PHE A 329 6.56 -24.42 3.64
C PHE A 329 6.02 -23.61 2.47
N THR A 330 5.62 -24.31 1.41
CA THR A 330 4.91 -23.74 0.26
C THR A 330 3.76 -24.66 -0.14
N PRO A 331 2.61 -24.11 -0.56
CA PRO A 331 1.47 -24.91 -1.00
C PRO A 331 1.74 -25.58 -2.35
N LYS A 332 1.28 -26.82 -2.54
CA LYS A 332 1.46 -27.56 -3.82
C LYS A 332 0.75 -26.92 -5.01
N LYS A 333 -0.31 -26.15 -4.76
CA LYS A 333 -1.11 -25.44 -5.75
C LYS A 333 -1.36 -24.00 -5.28
N PRO A 334 -1.57 -23.03 -6.18
CA PRO A 334 -1.94 -21.69 -5.80
C PRO A 334 -3.21 -21.68 -4.95
N ILE A 335 -3.20 -20.94 -3.85
CA ILE A 335 -4.34 -20.83 -2.94
C ILE A 335 -5.42 -19.95 -3.60
N ALA A 336 -6.67 -20.41 -3.61
CA ALA A 336 -7.76 -19.67 -4.22
C ALA A 336 -8.08 -18.40 -3.43
N VAL A 337 -8.52 -17.34 -4.12
CA VAL A 337 -8.88 -16.06 -3.49
C VAL A 337 -10.06 -16.23 -2.53
N ALA A 338 -10.97 -17.18 -2.81
CA ALA A 338 -12.10 -17.49 -1.94
C ALA A 338 -11.64 -18.01 -0.56
N ASP A 339 -10.72 -18.97 -0.54
CA ASP A 339 -10.15 -19.56 0.68
C ASP A 339 -9.43 -18.50 1.52
N LYS A 340 -8.67 -17.61 0.87
CA LYS A 340 -8.02 -16.45 1.52
C LYS A 340 -9.04 -15.54 2.21
N GLN A 341 -10.20 -15.30 1.58
CA GLN A 341 -11.25 -14.46 2.13
C GLN A 341 -12.00 -15.15 3.27
N GLU A 342 -12.14 -16.48 3.22
CA GLU A 342 -12.77 -17.27 4.28
C GLU A 342 -11.93 -17.27 5.55
N LEU A 343 -10.64 -17.58 5.45
CA LEU A 343 -9.70 -17.49 6.57
C LEU A 343 -9.65 -16.10 7.19
N ALA A 344 -9.74 -15.06 6.36
CA ALA A 344 -9.79 -13.68 6.84
C ALA A 344 -11.07 -13.38 7.65
N ARG A 345 -12.18 -14.07 7.37
CA ARG A 345 -13.42 -13.94 8.15
C ARG A 345 -13.34 -14.72 9.46
N GLU A 346 -12.80 -15.93 9.43
CA GLU A 346 -12.63 -16.78 10.61
C GLU A 346 -11.75 -16.12 11.66
N TYR A 347 -10.55 -15.66 11.27
CA TYR A 347 -9.62 -14.97 12.17
C TYR A 347 -9.97 -13.47 12.36
N GLY A 348 -10.95 -12.96 11.61
CA GLY A 348 -11.38 -11.57 11.63
C GLY A 348 -12.16 -11.17 12.88
N THR A 349 -12.64 -12.13 13.67
CA THR A 349 -13.27 -11.89 14.99
C THR A 349 -12.24 -11.49 16.03
N ASP A 350 -11.07 -12.13 16.00
CA ASP A 350 -10.04 -11.97 17.02
C ASP A 350 -9.01 -10.92 16.61
N ILE A 351 -8.81 -10.71 15.30
CA ILE A 351 -7.72 -9.91 14.76
C ILE A 351 -8.17 -9.02 13.61
N LYS A 352 -7.78 -7.75 13.70
CA LYS A 352 -8.10 -6.75 12.68
C LYS A 352 -7.11 -6.82 11.50
N ILE A 353 -7.50 -7.50 10.44
CA ILE A 353 -6.78 -7.52 9.16
C ILE A 353 -7.00 -6.19 8.43
N ARG A 354 -5.92 -5.46 8.10
CA ARG A 354 -6.02 -4.11 7.53
C ARG A 354 -5.88 -4.11 6.01
N ASN A 355 -5.02 -4.96 5.47
CA ASN A 355 -4.61 -4.93 4.07
C ASN A 355 -4.59 -6.34 3.45
N ALA A 356 -4.60 -6.40 2.11
CA ALA A 356 -4.49 -7.66 1.37
C ALA A 356 -3.18 -8.42 1.70
N HIS A 357 -2.06 -7.71 1.86
CA HIS A 357 -0.77 -8.30 2.23
C HIS A 357 -0.79 -9.01 3.59
N GLU A 358 -1.46 -8.42 4.59
CA GLU A 358 -1.62 -9.06 5.91
C GLU A 358 -2.47 -10.33 5.80
N ARG A 359 -3.54 -10.30 4.98
CA ARG A 359 -4.33 -11.50 4.71
C ARG A 359 -3.50 -12.60 4.05
N ASP A 360 -2.66 -12.24 3.08
CA ASP A 360 -1.84 -13.21 2.35
C ASP A 360 -0.76 -13.83 3.27
N ALA A 361 -0.12 -13.02 4.12
CA ALA A 361 0.81 -13.51 5.14
C ALA A 361 0.14 -14.41 6.19
N LEU A 362 -1.08 -14.07 6.64
CA LEU A 362 -1.88 -14.91 7.52
C LEU A 362 -2.24 -16.24 6.85
N THR A 363 -2.68 -16.19 5.60
CA THR A 363 -3.02 -17.37 4.80
C THR A 363 -1.83 -18.33 4.73
N ALA A 364 -0.64 -17.81 4.44
CA ALA A 364 0.59 -18.62 4.38
C ALA A 364 0.85 -19.36 5.71
N ALA A 365 0.74 -18.66 6.85
CA ALA A 365 0.95 -19.25 8.17
C ALA A 365 -0.11 -20.32 8.51
N VAL A 366 -1.39 -20.05 8.26
CA VAL A 366 -2.50 -20.97 8.58
C VAL A 366 -2.48 -22.21 7.69
N PHE A 367 -2.16 -22.08 6.40
CA PHE A 367 -2.00 -23.24 5.52
C PHE A 367 -0.85 -24.15 5.95
N ALA A 368 0.27 -23.56 6.39
CA ALA A 368 1.37 -24.31 6.97
C ALA A 368 0.92 -25.05 8.25
N PHE A 369 0.22 -24.36 9.14
CA PHE A 369 -0.33 -24.96 10.36
C PHE A 369 -1.28 -26.13 10.08
N ASN A 370 -2.24 -25.96 9.17
CA ASN A 370 -3.19 -27.01 8.81
C ASN A 370 -2.51 -28.25 8.23
N SER A 371 -1.38 -28.09 7.53
CA SER A 371 -0.60 -29.22 7.04
C SER A 371 0.12 -30.00 8.14
N LEU A 372 0.45 -29.33 9.26
CA LEU A 372 1.14 -29.89 10.42
C LEU A 372 0.19 -30.40 11.51
N LEU A 373 -1.06 -29.94 11.50
CA LEU A 373 -2.07 -30.25 12.52
C LEU A 373 -2.20 -31.76 12.81
N PRO A 374 -2.23 -32.67 11.81
CA PRO A 374 -2.29 -34.11 12.10
C PRO A 374 -1.09 -34.62 12.89
N LYS A 375 0.12 -34.10 12.60
CA LYS A 375 1.35 -34.46 13.32
C LYS A 375 1.36 -33.89 14.73
N PHE A 376 0.91 -32.64 14.91
CA PHE A 376 0.80 -32.04 16.23
C PHE A 376 -0.18 -32.80 17.13
N GLN A 377 -1.34 -33.21 16.60
CA GLN A 377 -2.31 -34.03 17.32
C GLN A 377 -1.74 -35.40 17.72
N GLN A 378 -0.94 -36.02 16.85
CA GLN A 378 -0.26 -37.27 17.18
C GLN A 378 0.73 -37.08 18.34
N ILE A 379 1.52 -36.00 18.32
CA ILE A 379 2.46 -35.66 19.39
C ILE A 379 1.70 -35.37 20.70
N ASP A 380 0.63 -34.58 20.65
CA ASP A 380 -0.15 -34.21 21.82
C ASP A 380 -0.81 -35.44 22.48
N LYS A 381 -1.29 -36.39 21.67
CA LYS A 381 -1.82 -37.68 22.17
C LYS A 381 -0.73 -38.51 22.84
N MET A 382 0.43 -38.66 22.18
CA MET A 382 1.53 -39.47 22.70
C MET A 382 2.06 -38.93 24.04
N ILE A 383 2.22 -37.61 24.16
CA ILE A 383 2.61 -36.96 25.42
C ILE A 383 1.56 -37.20 26.52
N HIS A 384 0.27 -37.18 26.16
CA HIS A 384 -0.81 -37.41 27.13
C HIS A 384 -0.85 -38.86 27.61
N ASP A 385 -0.70 -39.81 26.69
CA ASP A 385 -0.77 -41.25 26.96
C ASP A 385 0.44 -41.74 27.77
N GLU A 386 1.63 -41.18 27.52
CA GLU A 386 2.90 -41.59 28.17
C GLU A 386 3.31 -40.70 29.36
N GLN A 387 2.54 -39.66 29.69
CA GLN A 387 2.80 -38.71 30.80
C GLN A 387 4.22 -38.09 30.82
N LEU A 388 4.83 -37.88 29.65
CA LEU A 388 6.15 -37.26 29.55
C LEU A 388 6.12 -35.79 30.04
N SER A 389 7.06 -35.44 30.92
CA SER A 389 7.25 -34.06 31.41
C SER A 389 8.05 -33.19 30.43
N VAL A 390 7.73 -33.26 29.14
CA VAL A 390 8.46 -32.57 28.07
C VAL A 390 7.71 -31.31 27.60
N ASP A 391 8.44 -30.25 27.23
CA ASP A 391 7.83 -29.08 26.60
C ASP A 391 7.26 -29.44 25.21
N ARG A 392 5.92 -29.46 25.13
CA ARG A 392 5.17 -29.76 23.91
C ARG A 392 5.60 -28.90 22.72
N ASN A 393 5.87 -27.62 22.95
CA ASN A 393 6.23 -26.70 21.87
C ASN A 393 7.66 -26.93 21.39
N TYR A 394 8.57 -27.30 22.29
CA TYR A 394 9.94 -27.64 21.92
C TYR A 394 10.00 -28.91 21.06
N LEU A 395 9.29 -29.97 21.47
CA LEU A 395 9.21 -31.22 20.71
C LEU A 395 8.58 -31.00 19.32
N LYS A 396 7.48 -30.24 19.23
CA LYS A 396 6.86 -29.85 17.96
C LYS A 396 7.85 -29.11 17.04
N ALA A 397 8.69 -28.23 17.59
CA ALA A 397 9.70 -27.51 16.81
C ALA A 397 10.81 -28.41 16.27
N LEU A 398 11.27 -29.41 17.03
CA LEU A 398 12.28 -30.38 16.58
C LEU A 398 11.77 -31.29 15.46
N VAL A 399 10.51 -31.71 15.54
CA VAL A 399 9.86 -32.52 14.51
C VAL A 399 9.69 -31.72 13.21
N ILE A 400 9.35 -30.43 13.31
CA ILE A 400 9.30 -29.52 12.17
C ILE A 400 10.65 -29.42 11.48
N LYS A 401 11.75 -29.34 12.24
CA LYS A 401 13.13 -29.30 11.72
C LYS A 401 13.61 -30.60 11.07
N GLY A 402 12.76 -31.63 11.01
CA GLY A 402 13.02 -32.88 10.29
C GLY A 402 13.51 -34.04 11.14
N SER A 403 13.54 -33.90 12.47
CA SER A 403 13.80 -35.05 13.36
C SER A 403 12.57 -35.95 13.42
N SER A 404 12.76 -37.27 13.50
CA SER A 404 11.65 -38.17 13.82
C SER A 404 11.18 -37.93 15.26
N ILE A 405 9.95 -38.34 15.59
CA ILE A 405 9.38 -38.14 16.93
C ILE A 405 10.28 -38.80 18.00
N ASN A 406 10.79 -40.00 17.72
CA ASN A 406 11.66 -40.74 18.63
C ASN A 406 13.05 -40.11 18.79
N GLU A 407 13.66 -39.63 17.70
CA GLU A 407 14.95 -38.91 17.76
C GLU A 407 14.82 -37.58 18.50
N ALA A 408 13.69 -36.89 18.33
CA ALA A 408 13.42 -35.62 19.01
C ALA A 408 13.24 -35.82 20.52
N LEU A 409 12.60 -36.91 20.95
CA LEU A 409 12.50 -37.28 22.36
C LEU A 409 13.87 -37.62 22.96
N ALA A 410 14.65 -38.46 22.28
CA ALA A 410 15.99 -38.83 22.74
C ALA A 410 16.92 -37.61 22.90
N LYS A 411 16.78 -36.59 22.03
CA LYS A 411 17.52 -35.33 22.16
C LYS A 411 17.13 -34.53 23.40
N ILE A 412 15.83 -34.45 23.69
CA ILE A 412 15.34 -33.74 24.87
C ILE A 412 15.80 -34.47 26.15
N GLU A 413 15.70 -35.80 26.18
CA GLU A 413 16.19 -36.60 27.31
C GLU A 413 17.71 -36.48 27.47
N SER A 414 18.48 -36.38 26.37
CA SER A 414 19.93 -36.16 26.42
C SER A 414 20.32 -34.76 26.89
N GLU A 415 19.54 -33.73 26.56
CA GLU A 415 19.76 -32.34 27.02
C GLU A 415 19.38 -32.17 28.51
N GLU A 416 18.38 -32.91 29.01
CA GLU A 416 18.05 -32.96 30.45
C GLU A 416 19.05 -33.78 31.28
N SER A 417 19.85 -34.65 30.64
CA SER A 417 20.86 -35.49 31.28
C SER A 417 22.29 -35.00 31.14
N GLU A 418 22.53 -33.82 30.55
CA GLU A 418 23.79 -33.11 30.78
C GLU A 418 23.85 -32.67 32.25
N PRO A 419 24.82 -33.16 33.04
CA PRO A 419 24.97 -32.70 34.41
C PRO A 419 25.27 -31.21 34.38
N ILE A 420 24.40 -30.43 35.01
CA ILE A 420 24.68 -29.05 35.41
C ILE A 420 26.08 -29.06 36.03
N GLU A 421 27.05 -28.42 35.36
CA GLU A 421 28.35 -28.17 35.96
C GLU A 421 28.12 -27.54 37.32
N SER A 422 28.49 -28.31 38.34
CA SER A 422 28.40 -27.94 39.75
C SER A 422 28.99 -26.55 39.94
N VAL A 423 28.14 -25.61 40.35
CA VAL A 423 28.58 -24.41 41.05
C VAL A 423 29.55 -24.87 42.15
N PRO A 424 30.77 -24.32 42.25
CA PRO A 424 31.71 -24.75 43.28
C PRO A 424 31.05 -24.52 44.65
N GLU A 425 30.88 -25.63 45.38
CA GLU A 425 30.50 -25.62 46.79
C GLU A 425 31.42 -24.65 47.52
N LYS A 426 30.84 -23.64 48.17
CA LYS A 426 31.56 -22.91 49.21
C LYS A 426 31.97 -23.92 50.28
N PRO A 427 33.21 -23.84 50.78
CA PRO A 427 33.67 -24.77 51.80
C PRO A 427 32.78 -24.68 53.04
N LEU A 428 32.44 -25.86 53.56
CA LEU A 428 31.77 -26.08 54.83
C LEU A 428 32.49 -25.26 55.93
N VAL A 429 31.74 -24.36 56.57
CA VAL A 429 32.19 -23.68 57.78
C VAL A 429 32.24 -24.72 58.89
N GLU A 430 33.39 -24.84 59.54
CA GLU A 430 33.64 -25.76 60.66
C GLU A 430 32.59 -25.57 61.79
N ASP A 431 32.12 -26.69 62.34
CA ASP A 431 31.20 -26.74 63.48
C ASP A 431 31.88 -26.14 64.73
N GLU A 432 31.63 -24.86 65.00
CA GLU A 432 31.86 -24.27 66.32
C GLU A 432 30.83 -24.82 67.33
N PRO A 433 31.23 -25.14 68.58
CA PRO A 433 30.32 -25.74 69.56
C PRO A 433 29.17 -24.79 69.94
N LEU A 434 27.93 -25.30 69.92
CA LEU A 434 26.74 -24.59 70.37
C LEU A 434 26.79 -24.27 71.87
N THR A 435 27.09 -23.03 72.22
CA THR A 435 26.81 -22.47 73.56
C THR A 435 25.30 -22.37 73.80
N GLN A 436 24.83 -22.64 75.02
CA GLN A 436 23.39 -22.61 75.39
C GLN A 436 22.69 -21.28 75.02
N GLU A 437 23.39 -20.15 75.17
CA GLU A 437 22.87 -18.82 74.80
C GLU A 437 22.60 -18.69 73.28
N ARG A 438 23.42 -19.34 72.44
CA ARG A 438 23.28 -19.32 70.98
C ARG A 438 22.11 -20.20 70.54
N PHE A 439 21.85 -21.30 71.25
CA PHE A 439 20.68 -22.16 71.02
C PHE A 439 19.37 -21.43 71.33
N GLU A 440 19.31 -20.68 72.43
CA GLU A 440 18.15 -19.85 72.79
C GLU A 440 17.92 -18.69 71.80
N ALA A 441 19.00 -18.06 71.32
CA ALA A 441 18.92 -17.03 70.29
C ALA A 441 18.44 -17.60 68.94
N ILE A 442 18.87 -18.81 68.56
CA ILE A 442 18.37 -19.48 67.35
C ILE A 442 16.90 -19.87 67.53
N LYS A 443 16.52 -20.45 68.67
CA LYS A 443 15.15 -20.87 68.94
C LYS A 443 14.16 -19.71 68.87
N SER A 444 14.47 -18.59 69.51
CA SER A 444 13.65 -17.37 69.44
C SER A 444 13.55 -16.81 68.02
N LYS A 445 14.63 -16.88 67.24
CA LYS A 445 14.61 -16.50 65.82
C LYS A 445 13.75 -17.44 64.97
N THR A 446 13.79 -18.74 65.23
CA THR A 446 12.95 -19.72 64.55
C THR A 446 11.47 -19.50 64.89
N GLU A 447 11.13 -19.28 66.16
CA GLU A 447 9.76 -18.96 66.59
C GLU A 447 9.24 -17.66 65.96
N HIS A 448 10.10 -16.65 65.82
CA HIS A 448 9.77 -15.40 65.13
C HIS A 448 9.52 -15.64 63.62
N LEU A 449 10.41 -16.35 62.94
CA LEU A 449 10.27 -16.69 61.52
C LEU A 449 9.05 -17.57 61.23
N GLU A 450 8.70 -18.49 62.14
CA GLU A 450 7.48 -19.28 62.05
C GLU A 450 6.23 -18.42 62.22
N SER A 451 6.27 -17.41 63.10
CA SER A 451 5.16 -16.46 63.25
C SER A 451 4.98 -15.58 62.01
N GLU A 452 6.06 -15.12 61.39
CA GLU A 452 6.02 -14.38 60.12
C GLU A 452 5.50 -15.26 58.98
N ASN A 453 5.95 -16.51 58.88
CA ASN A 453 5.46 -17.44 57.87
C ASN A 453 3.95 -17.68 58.01
N ARG A 454 3.44 -17.84 59.23
CA ARG A 454 1.99 -17.98 59.45
C ARG A 454 1.21 -16.76 58.96
N LEU A 455 1.67 -15.55 59.27
CA LEU A 455 1.05 -14.30 58.80
C LEU A 455 1.12 -14.15 57.28
N LEU A 456 2.24 -14.53 56.66
CA LEU A 456 2.40 -14.50 55.20
C LEU A 456 1.48 -15.51 54.51
N VAL A 457 1.29 -16.70 55.10
CA VAL A 457 0.37 -17.71 54.57
C VAL A 457 -1.09 -17.23 54.62
N GLU A 458 -1.53 -16.61 55.73
CA GLU A 458 -2.86 -15.97 55.79
C GLU A 458 -3.02 -14.88 54.73
N LYS A 459 -1.99 -14.03 54.55
CA LYS A 459 -2.00 -12.98 53.52
C LYS A 459 -2.14 -13.55 52.12
N ILE A 460 -1.47 -14.67 51.85
CA ILE A 460 -1.53 -15.37 50.55
C ILE A 460 -2.94 -15.90 50.31
N ASP A 461 -3.59 -16.49 51.31
CA ASP A 461 -4.94 -17.01 51.16
C ASP A 461 -5.99 -15.92 50.99
N ASP A 462 -5.85 -14.78 51.68
CA ASP A 462 -6.69 -13.60 51.45
C ASP A 462 -6.50 -13.04 50.03
N LEU A 463 -5.26 -12.98 49.54
CA LEU A 463 -4.98 -12.54 48.17
C LEU A 463 -5.55 -13.52 47.14
N LYS A 464 -5.50 -14.83 47.37
CA LYS A 464 -6.13 -15.83 46.49
C LYS A 464 -7.64 -15.62 46.40
N ARG A 465 -8.32 -15.45 47.54
CA ARG A 465 -9.76 -15.14 47.58
C ARG A 465 -10.10 -13.85 46.83
N PHE A 466 -9.26 -12.82 46.97
CA PHE A 466 -9.44 -11.57 46.26
C PHE A 466 -9.27 -11.72 44.74
N VAL A 467 -8.30 -12.54 44.30
CA VAL A 467 -8.11 -12.86 42.89
C VAL A 467 -9.30 -13.64 42.33
N GLU A 468 -9.85 -14.61 43.07
CA GLU A 468 -11.06 -15.33 42.67
C GLU A 468 -12.27 -14.40 42.54
N TYR A 469 -12.45 -13.48 43.49
CA TYR A 469 -13.49 -12.45 43.41
C TYR A 469 -13.34 -11.55 42.18
N LEU A 470 -12.11 -11.10 41.89
CA LEU A 470 -11.84 -10.28 40.71
C LEU A 470 -12.10 -11.03 39.40
N LYS A 471 -11.72 -12.31 39.33
CA LYS A 471 -12.02 -13.17 38.16
C LYS A 471 -13.52 -13.32 37.94
N PHE A 472 -14.29 -13.51 39.01
CA PHE A 472 -15.74 -13.57 38.92
C PHE A 472 -16.33 -12.24 38.40
N ARG A 473 -15.92 -11.10 38.97
CA ARG A 473 -16.30 -9.77 38.50
C ARG A 473 -15.97 -9.53 37.03
N GLU A 474 -14.80 -9.98 36.59
CA GLU A 474 -14.36 -9.87 35.20
C GLU A 474 -15.27 -10.67 34.27
N SER A 475 -15.66 -11.89 34.66
CA SER A 475 -16.59 -12.71 33.88
C SER A 475 -17.99 -12.08 33.75
N GLU A 476 -18.54 -11.52 34.83
CA GLU A 476 -19.83 -10.82 34.76
C GLU A 476 -19.77 -9.58 33.87
N LEU A 477 -18.70 -8.80 33.98
CA LEU A 477 -18.49 -7.63 33.14
C LEU A 477 -18.35 -8.02 31.67
N ALA A 478 -17.62 -9.08 31.37
CA ALA A 478 -17.45 -9.60 30.01
C ALA A 478 -18.80 -10.03 29.39
N GLU A 479 -19.63 -10.76 30.14
CA GLU A 479 -20.96 -11.18 29.69
C GLU A 479 -21.87 -9.98 29.42
N SER A 480 -21.86 -8.97 30.32
CA SER A 480 -22.63 -7.73 30.11
C SER A 480 -22.18 -6.97 28.86
N LEU A 481 -20.87 -6.94 28.59
CA LEU A 481 -20.28 -6.31 27.40
C LEU A 481 -20.68 -7.06 26.13
N GLU A 482 -20.74 -8.38 26.17
CA GLU A 482 -21.16 -9.21 25.05
C GLU A 482 -22.63 -8.95 24.68
N ILE A 483 -23.51 -8.86 25.68
CA ILE A 483 -24.93 -8.52 25.48
C ILE A 483 -25.06 -7.15 24.79
N VAL A 484 -24.38 -6.12 25.33
CA VAL A 484 -24.43 -4.76 24.77
C VAL A 484 -23.83 -4.71 23.36
N ASN A 485 -22.73 -5.41 23.13
CA ASN A 485 -22.11 -5.49 21.80
C ASN A 485 -23.02 -6.19 20.80
N ARG A 486 -23.73 -7.25 21.21
CA ARG A 486 -24.70 -7.95 20.35
C ARG A 486 -25.83 -7.02 19.95
N GLU A 487 -26.40 -6.27 20.90
CA GLU A 487 -27.46 -5.30 20.62
C GLU A 487 -26.99 -4.19 19.67
N ASN A 488 -25.82 -3.62 19.93
CA ASN A 488 -25.23 -2.59 19.09
C ASN A 488 -24.93 -3.11 17.67
N HIS A 489 -24.44 -4.34 17.55
CA HIS A 489 -24.20 -4.98 16.26
C HIS A 489 -25.50 -5.11 15.45
N TRP A 490 -26.60 -5.54 16.08
CA TRP A 490 -27.91 -5.64 15.41
C TRP A 490 -28.49 -4.28 15.01
N LYS A 491 -28.33 -3.25 15.84
CA LYS A 491 -28.74 -1.87 15.51
C LYS A 491 -27.98 -1.36 14.28
N ILE A 492 -26.64 -1.46 14.28
CA ILE A 492 -25.80 -1.03 13.16
C ILE A 492 -26.13 -1.80 11.88
N LYS A 493 -26.39 -3.11 11.98
CA LYS A 493 -26.77 -3.95 10.82
C LYS A 493 -28.10 -3.48 10.23
N ARG A 494 -29.13 -3.24 11.06
CA ARG A 494 -30.41 -2.69 10.61
C ARG A 494 -30.24 -1.33 9.94
N ASP A 495 -29.51 -0.42 10.56
CA ASP A 495 -29.35 0.95 10.02
C ASP A 495 -28.67 0.93 8.64
N ARG A 496 -27.68 0.05 8.44
CA ARG A 496 -27.03 -0.15 7.14
C ARG A 496 -27.98 -0.72 6.09
N GLU A 497 -28.84 -1.67 6.49
CA GLU A 497 -29.85 -2.27 5.60
C GLU A 497 -30.89 -1.24 5.18
N VAL A 498 -31.38 -0.44 6.14
CA VAL A 498 -32.31 0.66 5.89
C VAL A 498 -31.69 1.68 4.93
N GLU A 499 -30.42 2.05 5.11
CA GLU A 499 -29.77 3.02 4.23
C GLU A 499 -29.56 2.46 2.82
N LYS A 500 -29.22 1.17 2.69
CA LYS A 500 -29.17 0.50 1.39
C LYS A 500 -30.53 0.54 0.69
N ILE A 501 -31.61 0.15 1.38
CA ILE A 501 -32.97 0.15 0.84
C ILE A 501 -33.42 1.57 0.45
N LYS A 502 -33.11 2.58 1.27
CA LYS A 502 -33.40 3.98 0.93
C LYS A 502 -32.65 4.43 -0.31
N SER A 503 -31.39 4.03 -0.45
CA SER A 503 -30.57 4.39 -1.61
C SER A 503 -31.08 3.73 -2.91
N THR A 504 -31.50 2.47 -2.86
CA THR A 504 -32.07 1.76 -4.01
C THR A 504 -33.42 2.35 -4.38
N LEU A 505 -34.28 2.63 -3.39
CA LEU A 505 -35.56 3.29 -3.61
C LEU A 505 -35.39 4.63 -4.34
N ARG A 506 -34.42 5.46 -3.92
CA ARG A 506 -34.11 6.74 -4.58
C ARG A 506 -33.64 6.56 -6.03
N LYS A 507 -32.85 5.52 -6.33
CA LYS A 507 -32.40 5.23 -7.69
C LYS A 507 -33.58 4.79 -8.56
N THR A 508 -34.38 3.84 -8.09
CA THR A 508 -35.57 3.36 -8.81
C THR A 508 -36.60 4.47 -9.03
N GLN A 509 -36.77 5.38 -8.07
CA GLN A 509 -37.62 6.57 -8.24
C GLN A 509 -37.11 7.52 -9.33
N ARG A 510 -35.80 7.71 -9.45
CA ARG A 510 -35.21 8.53 -10.53
C ARG A 510 -35.37 7.87 -11.89
N GLU A 511 -35.16 6.56 -11.97
CA GLU A 511 -35.33 5.77 -13.20
C GLU A 511 -36.79 5.76 -13.66
N THR A 512 -37.73 5.56 -12.74
CA THR A 512 -39.17 5.65 -13.09
C THR A 512 -39.57 7.04 -13.54
N ALA A 513 -39.01 8.11 -12.95
CA ALA A 513 -39.25 9.47 -13.40
C ALA A 513 -38.65 9.76 -14.78
N SER A 514 -37.44 9.27 -15.09
CA SER A 514 -36.82 9.44 -16.41
C SER A 514 -37.57 8.65 -17.48
N LEU A 515 -37.96 7.41 -17.19
CA LEU A 515 -38.76 6.58 -18.09
C LEU A 515 -40.11 7.22 -18.37
N LYS A 516 -40.81 7.77 -17.36
CA LYS A 516 -42.06 8.51 -17.57
C LYS A 516 -41.88 9.71 -18.49
N LYS A 517 -40.79 10.48 -18.33
CA LYS A 517 -40.47 11.59 -19.24
C LYS A 517 -40.21 11.11 -20.67
N GLN A 518 -39.49 10.02 -20.85
CA GLN A 518 -39.24 9.44 -22.18
C GLN A 518 -40.55 8.99 -22.84
N VAL A 519 -41.42 8.31 -22.10
CA VAL A 519 -42.74 7.90 -22.60
C VAL A 519 -43.56 9.12 -23.03
N ASP A 520 -43.56 10.21 -22.25
CA ASP A 520 -44.26 11.45 -22.61
C ASP A 520 -43.68 12.14 -23.85
N THR A 521 -42.35 12.13 -24.03
CA THR A 521 -41.74 12.67 -25.25
C THR A 521 -42.09 11.84 -26.49
N LEU A 522 -42.10 10.51 -26.36
CA LEU A 522 -42.42 9.59 -27.43
C LEU A 522 -43.91 9.66 -27.79
N SER A 523 -44.80 9.75 -26.81
CA SER A 523 -46.24 9.88 -27.06
C SER A 523 -46.56 11.17 -27.83
N LYS A 524 -45.96 12.31 -27.45
CA LYS A 524 -46.08 13.58 -28.18
C LYS A 524 -45.58 13.48 -29.63
N ARG A 525 -44.47 12.78 -29.86
CA ARG A 525 -43.96 12.54 -31.23
C ARG A 525 -44.94 11.68 -32.04
N LEU A 526 -45.52 10.66 -31.41
CA LEU A 526 -46.48 9.75 -32.04
C LEU A 526 -47.80 10.48 -32.38
N GLU A 527 -48.28 11.38 -31.52
CA GLU A 527 -49.43 12.23 -31.81
C GLU A 527 -49.20 13.16 -33.01
N ARG A 528 -48.02 13.77 -33.12
CA ARG A 528 -47.64 14.57 -34.30
C ARG A 528 -47.66 13.73 -35.58
N LEU A 529 -47.07 12.54 -35.55
CA LEU A 529 -47.08 11.61 -36.70
C LEU A 529 -48.49 11.14 -37.08
N LYS A 530 -49.37 10.88 -36.09
CA LYS A 530 -50.78 10.58 -36.34
C LYS A 530 -51.52 11.76 -36.98
N GLY A 531 -51.19 13.00 -36.58
CA GLY A 531 -51.71 14.21 -37.20
C GLY A 531 -51.34 14.32 -38.67
N VAL A 532 -50.08 14.04 -39.01
CA VAL A 532 -49.58 14.02 -40.39
C VAL A 532 -50.30 12.96 -41.24
N LYS A 533 -50.46 11.73 -40.73
CA LYS A 533 -51.19 10.67 -41.44
C LYS A 533 -52.67 10.99 -41.66
N ARG A 534 -53.30 11.76 -40.76
CA ARG A 534 -54.69 12.23 -40.93
C ARG A 534 -54.82 13.26 -42.05
N LEU A 535 -53.79 14.08 -42.28
CA LEU A 535 -53.76 15.05 -43.39
C LEU A 535 -53.61 14.33 -44.74
N GLU A 536 -52.79 13.28 -44.81
CA GLU A 536 -52.67 12.41 -45.98
C GLU A 536 -54.00 11.73 -46.35
N MET A 537 -54.74 11.23 -45.34
CA MET A 537 -56.04 10.57 -45.53
C MET A 537 -57.17 11.50 -45.99
N ARG A 538 -57.04 12.83 -45.82
CA ARG A 538 -58.04 13.81 -46.30
C ARG A 538 -57.95 14.09 -47.80
N GLY A 539 -56.88 13.66 -48.48
CA GLY A 539 -56.80 13.63 -49.94
C GLY A 539 -56.35 14.92 -50.64
N ASP A 540 -56.09 16.01 -49.90
CA ASP A 540 -55.74 17.32 -50.45
C ASP A 540 -54.23 17.52 -50.73
N MET A 541 -53.37 16.72 -50.08
CA MET A 541 -51.90 16.83 -50.12
C MET A 541 -51.26 15.48 -50.50
N LEU A 542 -50.30 15.49 -51.42
CA LEU A 542 -49.48 14.33 -51.78
C LEU A 542 -48.15 14.36 -51.02
N ALA A 543 -47.75 13.22 -50.45
CA ALA A 543 -46.45 13.06 -49.81
C ALA A 543 -45.33 12.97 -50.86
N VAL A 544 -44.23 13.71 -50.63
CA VAL A 544 -43.08 13.80 -51.52
C VAL A 544 -41.85 13.21 -50.82
N LYS A 545 -41.08 12.42 -51.57
CA LYS A 545 -39.83 11.83 -51.09
C LYS A 545 -38.69 12.82 -51.31
N VAL A 546 -38.05 13.26 -50.22
CA VAL A 546 -36.96 14.23 -50.28
C VAL A 546 -35.63 13.51 -50.41
N ILE A 547 -34.89 13.80 -51.48
CA ILE A 547 -33.52 13.32 -51.71
C ILE A 547 -32.59 14.54 -51.71
N PRO A 548 -31.49 14.53 -50.92
CA PRO A 548 -30.62 15.70 -50.78
C PRO A 548 -29.96 16.15 -52.09
N HIS A 549 -29.42 15.21 -52.87
CA HIS A 549 -28.71 15.52 -54.11
C HIS A 549 -29.16 14.61 -55.26
N PHE A 550 -29.25 15.17 -56.46
CA PHE A 550 -29.49 14.44 -57.71
C PHE A 550 -28.21 13.72 -58.16
N THR A 551 -27.69 12.80 -57.35
CA THR A 551 -26.55 11.93 -57.68
C THR A 551 -26.92 10.47 -57.53
N ARG A 552 -26.17 9.58 -58.21
CA ARG A 552 -26.41 8.14 -58.13
C ARG A 552 -26.26 7.61 -56.71
N GLU A 553 -25.26 8.05 -55.95
CA GLU A 553 -25.05 7.57 -54.57
C GLU A 553 -26.21 7.97 -53.66
N SER A 554 -26.69 9.21 -53.77
CA SER A 554 -27.77 9.75 -52.93
C SER A 554 -29.09 9.03 -53.18
N ILE A 555 -29.38 8.70 -54.44
CA ILE A 555 -30.58 7.94 -54.82
C ILE A 555 -30.47 6.49 -54.32
N GLU A 556 -29.32 5.83 -54.48
CA GLU A 556 -29.10 4.46 -53.98
C GLU A 556 -29.17 4.37 -52.46
N GLU A 557 -28.65 5.37 -51.73
CA GLU A 557 -28.74 5.45 -50.27
C GLU A 557 -30.19 5.61 -49.80
N PHE A 558 -30.96 6.47 -50.48
CA PHE A 558 -32.38 6.66 -50.19
C PHE A 558 -33.19 5.39 -50.43
N ILE A 559 -32.91 4.67 -51.53
CA ILE A 559 -33.54 3.38 -51.85
C ILE A 559 -33.30 2.35 -50.74
N LYS A 560 -32.09 2.29 -50.17
CA LYS A 560 -31.77 1.35 -49.07
C LYS A 560 -32.48 1.69 -47.77
N LYS A 561 -32.67 2.97 -47.45
CA LYS A 561 -33.25 3.42 -46.17
C LYS A 561 -34.78 3.44 -46.17
N VAL A 562 -35.40 3.86 -47.26
CA VAL A 562 -36.84 4.19 -47.32
C VAL A 562 -37.57 3.41 -48.41
N GLY A 563 -36.90 3.15 -49.54
CA GLY A 563 -37.48 2.53 -50.73
C GLY A 563 -38.27 3.52 -51.61
N LEU A 564 -38.18 3.35 -52.93
CA LEU A 564 -38.93 4.09 -53.95
C LEU A 564 -39.90 3.14 -54.67
N LYS A 565 -41.17 3.53 -54.80
CA LYS A 565 -42.23 2.76 -55.48
C LYS A 565 -42.69 3.47 -56.75
N SER A 566 -43.27 2.69 -57.68
CA SER A 566 -43.93 3.22 -58.88
C SER A 566 -45.06 4.19 -58.46
N GLY A 567 -45.08 5.37 -59.08
CA GLY A 567 -46.03 6.44 -58.77
C GLY A 567 -45.61 7.45 -57.70
N ASP A 568 -44.42 7.31 -57.09
CA ASP A 568 -43.90 8.28 -56.12
C ASP A 568 -43.56 9.63 -56.79
N VAL A 569 -43.60 10.72 -56.01
CA VAL A 569 -43.09 12.05 -56.42
C VAL A 569 -41.81 12.32 -55.63
N VAL A 570 -40.75 12.71 -56.32
CA VAL A 570 -39.41 12.92 -55.72
C VAL A 570 -39.05 14.40 -55.75
N LEU A 571 -38.62 14.94 -54.61
CA LEU A 571 -38.03 16.27 -54.50
C LEU A 571 -36.51 16.15 -54.37
N PHE A 572 -35.78 16.86 -55.23
CA PHE A 572 -34.33 17.06 -55.06
C PHE A 572 -34.07 18.45 -54.48
N GLU A 573 -33.36 18.51 -53.35
CA GLU A 573 -32.91 19.79 -52.76
C GLU A 573 -31.82 20.43 -53.65
N ASP A 574 -30.90 19.61 -54.13
CA ASP A 574 -29.89 20.01 -55.11
C ASP A 574 -29.96 19.13 -56.37
N ALA A 575 -30.42 19.71 -57.47
CA ALA A 575 -30.55 19.08 -58.77
C ALA A 575 -29.26 19.15 -59.61
N SER A 576 -28.21 19.81 -59.10
CA SER A 576 -26.94 20.04 -59.82
C SER A 576 -25.93 18.91 -59.59
N GLY A 577 -26.07 17.80 -60.32
CA GLY A 577 -25.07 16.72 -60.22
C GLY A 577 -25.33 15.45 -61.02
N GLY A 578 -26.56 15.22 -61.49
CA GLY A 578 -26.91 13.97 -62.15
C GLY A 578 -26.79 14.04 -63.66
N GLY A 579 -26.36 12.93 -64.26
CA GLY A 579 -26.30 12.75 -65.70
C GLY A 579 -27.50 11.98 -66.23
N PRO A 580 -27.54 11.71 -67.55
CA PRO A 580 -28.59 10.89 -68.17
C PRO A 580 -28.76 9.51 -67.51
N GLN A 581 -27.65 8.86 -67.12
CA GLN A 581 -27.71 7.60 -66.36
C GLN A 581 -28.45 7.71 -65.01
N THR A 582 -28.43 8.87 -64.36
CA THR A 582 -29.17 9.14 -63.12
C THR A 582 -30.66 9.29 -63.39
N ALA A 583 -31.04 9.87 -64.53
CA ALA A 583 -32.43 9.92 -65.00
C ALA A 583 -32.96 8.52 -65.34
N GLY A 584 -32.13 7.65 -65.95
CA GLY A 584 -32.47 6.25 -66.22
C GLY A 584 -32.93 5.48 -64.97
N ILE A 585 -32.27 5.67 -63.82
CA ILE A 585 -32.66 5.02 -62.54
C ILE A 585 -34.06 5.44 -62.09
N LEU A 586 -34.45 6.69 -62.36
CA LEU A 586 -35.78 7.22 -62.03
C LEU A 586 -36.85 6.70 -63.01
N ILE A 587 -36.49 6.53 -64.28
CA ILE A 587 -37.35 6.01 -65.34
C ILE A 587 -37.65 4.52 -65.12
N ASP A 588 -36.63 3.71 -64.82
CA ASP A 588 -36.76 2.27 -64.53
C ASP A 588 -37.70 1.98 -63.34
N ARG A 589 -37.93 2.99 -62.49
CA ARG A 589 -38.77 2.91 -61.29
C ARG A 589 -40.16 3.53 -61.47
N GLU A 590 -40.49 4.02 -62.67
CA GLU A 590 -41.80 4.59 -63.03
C GLU A 590 -42.27 5.68 -62.06
N ILE A 591 -41.41 6.67 -61.81
CA ILE A 591 -41.70 7.79 -60.92
C ILE A 591 -42.68 8.75 -61.60
N LYS A 592 -43.64 9.29 -60.83
CA LYS A 592 -44.73 10.10 -61.36
C LYS A 592 -44.33 11.54 -61.72
N ALA A 593 -43.40 12.11 -60.97
CA ALA A 593 -42.87 13.46 -61.22
C ALA A 593 -41.59 13.71 -60.43
N VAL A 594 -40.77 14.61 -60.95
CA VAL A 594 -39.58 15.13 -60.26
C VAL A 594 -39.82 16.60 -59.95
N VAL A 595 -39.71 16.97 -58.67
CA VAL A 595 -39.78 18.34 -58.19
C VAL A 595 -38.36 18.81 -57.88
N VAL A 596 -37.99 20.00 -58.33
CA VAL A 596 -36.63 20.54 -58.14
C VAL A 596 -36.66 21.94 -57.53
N ASP A 597 -35.76 22.20 -56.57
CA ASP A 597 -35.49 23.55 -56.03
C ASP A 597 -34.50 24.34 -56.92
N THR A 598 -33.64 23.63 -57.66
CA THR A 598 -32.57 24.18 -58.51
C THR A 598 -32.73 23.69 -59.97
N PRO A 599 -32.26 24.47 -60.97
CA PRO A 599 -32.44 24.10 -62.38
C PRO A 599 -31.64 22.85 -62.74
N LEU A 600 -32.30 21.91 -63.42
CA LEU A 600 -31.67 20.70 -63.97
C LEU A 600 -30.87 21.04 -65.25
N SER A 601 -29.83 20.26 -65.55
CA SER A 601 -29.17 20.33 -66.86
C SER A 601 -30.11 19.87 -67.99
N HIS A 602 -29.87 20.35 -69.22
CA HIS A 602 -30.71 20.01 -70.39
C HIS A 602 -30.70 18.50 -70.74
N LEU A 603 -29.55 17.82 -70.58
CA LEU A 603 -29.43 16.40 -70.97
C LEU A 603 -30.30 15.44 -70.14
N PRO A 604 -30.30 15.46 -68.80
CA PRO A 604 -31.21 14.63 -67.99
C PRO A 604 -32.67 15.06 -68.14
N GLN A 605 -32.94 16.34 -68.38
CA GLN A 605 -34.28 16.87 -68.58
C GLN A 605 -34.92 16.28 -69.85
N ASP A 606 -34.17 16.22 -70.95
CA ASP A 606 -34.64 15.67 -72.21
C ASP A 606 -34.95 14.15 -72.11
N GLU A 607 -34.19 13.40 -71.33
CA GLU A 607 -34.47 11.98 -71.09
C GLU A 607 -35.73 11.76 -70.25
N LEU A 608 -35.94 12.57 -69.22
CA LEU A 608 -37.17 12.52 -68.42
C LEU A 608 -38.40 12.92 -69.24
N ILE A 609 -38.27 13.92 -70.14
CA ILE A 609 -39.35 14.33 -71.05
C ILE A 609 -39.71 13.21 -72.03
N LYS A 610 -38.71 12.53 -72.62
CA LYS A 610 -38.93 11.37 -73.50
C LYS A 610 -39.64 10.22 -72.79
N ALA A 611 -39.39 10.04 -71.50
CA ALA A 611 -40.04 9.06 -70.65
C ALA A 611 -41.37 9.55 -70.03
N LEU A 612 -41.89 10.71 -70.43
CA LEU A 612 -43.14 11.34 -69.94
C LEU A 612 -43.14 11.69 -68.43
N ILE A 613 -41.98 11.88 -67.81
CA ILE A 613 -41.85 12.28 -66.41
C ILE A 613 -41.70 13.81 -66.34
N PRO A 614 -42.65 14.56 -65.75
CA PRO A 614 -42.56 16.01 -65.64
C PRO A 614 -41.51 16.43 -64.62
N VAL A 615 -40.72 17.44 -65.00
CA VAL A 615 -39.82 18.16 -64.09
C VAL A 615 -40.50 19.48 -63.72
N ILE A 616 -40.89 19.61 -62.44
CA ILE A 616 -41.68 20.73 -61.93
C ILE A 616 -40.86 21.54 -60.93
N SER A 617 -40.96 22.87 -60.97
CA SER A 617 -40.29 23.71 -59.98
C SER A 617 -41.02 23.64 -58.64
N ALA A 618 -40.28 23.55 -57.53
CA ALA A 618 -40.86 23.55 -56.19
C ALA A 618 -41.69 24.82 -55.88
N LYS A 619 -41.42 25.94 -56.58
CA LYS A 619 -42.19 27.19 -56.48
C LYS A 619 -43.61 27.09 -57.07
N GLU A 620 -43.83 26.17 -58.00
CA GLU A 620 -45.10 26.04 -58.74
C GLU A 620 -46.12 25.13 -58.05
N VAL A 621 -45.69 24.30 -57.10
CA VAL A 621 -46.52 23.25 -56.47
C VAL A 621 -46.80 23.49 -54.98
N GLU A 622 -46.39 24.64 -54.42
CA GLU A 622 -46.55 25.00 -52.99
C GLU A 622 -46.10 23.89 -52.03
N LEU A 623 -44.78 23.72 -51.95
CA LEU A 623 -44.15 22.75 -51.06
C LEU A 623 -44.34 23.12 -49.57
N GLN A 624 -44.91 22.22 -48.76
CA GLN A 624 -44.94 22.31 -47.30
C GLN A 624 -43.99 21.28 -46.68
N ARG A 625 -43.04 21.73 -45.85
CA ARG A 625 -42.10 20.85 -45.13
C ARG A 625 -42.53 20.70 -43.68
N VAL A 626 -42.68 19.45 -43.21
CA VAL A 626 -42.99 19.11 -41.82
C VAL A 626 -42.01 18.04 -41.33
N ASP A 627 -41.06 18.43 -40.48
CA ASP A 627 -39.93 17.60 -40.03
C ASP A 627 -39.18 16.95 -41.22
N GLU A 628 -39.20 15.62 -41.33
CA GLU A 628 -38.52 14.83 -42.36
C GLU A 628 -39.37 14.62 -43.64
N PHE A 629 -40.57 15.20 -43.69
CA PHE A 629 -41.53 14.98 -44.77
C PHE A 629 -41.83 16.27 -45.54
N ALA A 630 -41.95 16.15 -46.86
CA ALA A 630 -42.42 17.22 -47.73
C ALA A 630 -43.76 16.85 -48.35
N PHE A 631 -44.64 17.83 -48.51
CA PHE A 631 -45.99 17.67 -49.06
C PHE A 631 -46.24 18.71 -50.16
N ILE A 632 -47.00 18.31 -51.18
CA ILE A 632 -47.43 19.19 -52.28
C ILE A 632 -48.95 19.14 -52.44
N SER A 633 -49.55 20.25 -52.86
CA SER A 633 -50.99 20.29 -53.12
C SER A 633 -51.35 19.45 -54.35
N ARG A 634 -52.30 18.50 -54.19
CA ARG A 634 -52.73 17.62 -55.30
C ARG A 634 -53.37 18.40 -56.45
N GLY A 635 -54.10 19.47 -56.15
CA GLY A 635 -54.76 20.30 -57.16
C GLY A 635 -53.76 21.02 -58.07
N LYS A 636 -52.77 21.69 -57.49
CA LYS A 636 -51.72 22.41 -58.24
C LYS A 636 -50.77 21.46 -58.97
N PHE A 637 -50.44 20.33 -58.35
CA PHE A 637 -49.66 19.28 -58.99
C PHE A 637 -50.34 18.74 -60.25
N ASN A 638 -51.64 18.43 -60.18
CA ASN A 638 -52.39 17.94 -61.34
C ASN A 638 -52.50 18.98 -62.46
N GLN A 639 -52.63 20.27 -62.13
CA GLN A 639 -52.62 21.35 -63.13
C GLN A 639 -51.29 21.44 -63.88
N GLN A 640 -50.17 21.37 -63.16
CA GLN A 640 -48.84 21.38 -63.78
C GLN A 640 -48.57 20.13 -64.62
N LEU A 641 -49.04 18.96 -64.15
CA LEU A 641 -48.96 17.71 -64.91
C LEU A 641 -49.76 17.80 -66.23
N GLN A 642 -50.97 18.36 -66.20
CA GLN A 642 -51.79 18.55 -67.41
C GLN A 642 -51.16 19.56 -68.39
N ALA A 643 -50.63 20.68 -67.89
CA ALA A 643 -49.93 21.66 -68.71
C ALA A 643 -48.68 21.07 -69.38
N PHE A 644 -47.91 20.27 -68.64
CA PHE A 644 -46.74 19.56 -69.19
C PHE A 644 -47.13 18.61 -70.32
N ILE A 645 -48.16 17.78 -70.13
CA ILE A 645 -48.64 16.84 -71.15
C ILE A 645 -49.09 17.57 -72.42
N GLN A 646 -49.75 18.73 -72.29
CA GLN A 646 -50.15 19.55 -73.45
C GLN A 646 -48.93 20.12 -74.20
N ASN A 647 -47.94 20.62 -73.48
CA ASN A 647 -46.71 21.18 -74.06
C ASN A 647 -45.89 20.11 -74.81
N VAL A 648 -45.74 18.92 -74.23
CA VAL A 648 -45.04 17.80 -74.88
C VAL A 648 -45.76 17.37 -76.15
N ARG A 649 -47.11 17.35 -76.15
CA ARG A 649 -47.92 17.04 -77.33
C ARG A 649 -47.72 18.07 -78.47
N GLU A 650 -47.69 19.35 -78.15
CA GLU A 650 -47.45 20.40 -79.15
C GLU A 650 -46.04 20.30 -79.74
N GLN A 651 -45.04 19.97 -78.92
CA GLN A 651 -43.67 19.75 -79.39
C GLN A 651 -43.53 18.50 -80.26
N ALA A 652 -44.16 17.39 -79.89
CA ALA A 652 -44.17 16.16 -80.68
C ALA A 652 -44.86 16.36 -82.05
N ARG A 653 -45.99 17.08 -82.07
CA ARG A 653 -46.69 17.46 -83.33
C ARG A 653 -45.84 18.33 -84.25
N ARG A 654 -45.01 19.23 -83.70
CA ARG A 654 -44.11 20.09 -84.49
C ARG A 654 -42.89 19.34 -85.03
N LYS A 655 -42.44 18.28 -84.35
CA LYS A 655 -41.27 17.48 -84.75
C LYS A 655 -41.59 16.27 -85.64
N GLY A 656 -42.87 15.94 -85.84
CA GLY A 656 -43.29 14.82 -86.68
C GLY A 656 -43.05 13.44 -86.06
N GLU A 657 -42.97 13.36 -84.72
CA GLU A 657 -42.76 12.12 -83.98
C GLU A 657 -44.13 11.49 -83.63
N GLU A 658 -44.73 10.76 -84.57
CA GLU A 658 -46.04 10.09 -84.39
C GLU A 658 -46.03 9.09 -83.20
N GLU A 659 -44.89 8.45 -82.93
CA GLU A 659 -44.70 7.49 -81.83
C GLU A 659 -44.87 8.13 -80.43
N LEU A 660 -44.44 9.39 -80.24
CA LEU A 660 -44.63 10.11 -78.97
C LEU A 660 -46.08 10.53 -78.78
N VAL A 661 -46.80 10.82 -79.87
CA VAL A 661 -48.21 11.20 -79.82
C VAL A 661 -49.07 10.01 -79.36
N GLU A 662 -48.79 8.80 -79.85
CA GLU A 662 -49.48 7.59 -79.40
C GLU A 662 -49.17 7.22 -77.93
N LEU A 663 -47.92 7.44 -77.48
CA LEU A 663 -47.52 7.18 -76.10
C LEU A 663 -48.22 8.14 -75.12
N VAL A 664 -48.33 9.42 -75.47
CA VAL A 664 -49.08 10.43 -74.71
C VAL A 664 -50.57 10.07 -74.63
N GLU A 665 -51.16 9.54 -75.70
CA GLU A 665 -52.57 9.13 -75.70
C GLU A 665 -52.84 7.90 -74.82
N ARG A 666 -51.89 6.96 -74.73
CA ARG A 666 -51.96 5.85 -73.75
C ARG A 666 -51.89 6.36 -72.32
N TYR A 667 -50.92 7.23 -72.02
CA TYR A 667 -50.71 7.76 -70.68
C TYR A 667 -51.92 8.58 -70.17
N ARG A 668 -52.56 9.34 -71.06
CA ARG A 668 -53.79 10.09 -70.72
C ARG A 668 -54.96 9.19 -70.32
N ARG A 669 -55.15 8.05 -71.00
CA ARG A 669 -56.22 7.09 -70.66
C ARG A 669 -56.00 6.42 -69.30
N GLU A 670 -54.75 6.31 -68.85
CA GLU A 670 -54.41 5.80 -67.52
C GLU A 670 -54.60 6.85 -66.42
N ILE A 671 -54.42 8.15 -66.71
CA ILE A 671 -54.66 9.24 -65.75
C ILE A 671 -56.15 9.55 -65.57
N GLU A 672 -56.97 9.36 -66.60
CA GLU A 672 -58.43 9.56 -66.54
C GLU A 672 -59.20 8.37 -65.90
N ARG A 673 -58.52 7.23 -65.66
CA ARG A 673 -59.01 6.12 -64.83
C ARG A 673 -58.57 6.27 -63.39
#